data_AF-A0A8S1D2Q1-F1
#
_entry.id   AF-A0A8S1D2Q1-F1
#
_cell.length_a   1.000
_cell.length_b   1.000
_cell.length_c   1.000
_cell.angle_alpha   90.00
_cell.angle_beta   90.00
_cell.angle_gamma   90.00
#
_symmetry.space_group_name_H-M   'P 1'
#
loop_
_entity.id
_entity.type
_entity.pdbx_description
1 polymer ?
#
loop_
_entity_poly.entity_id
_entity_poly.type
_entity_poly.pdbx_seq_one_letter_code
_entity_poly.pdbx_strand_id
1 'polypeptide(L)'
;MWNAEGLKSVISLVDEKFLLDFDVIVMTETFLTANFSIPTYYCKHLLGMKNQRGRPMRGVSVFYRPILGKLISFKKETKINQSATNKKGSRDWFDSICYEAFKDLLFLRTFIKSDGFAAGSLLERFEFRDIFFSAKRAYRVLCKKKKADFQELQDRKILLEAEAHCHRFLRLNGSSSESVANDINMDMWARFLGGLFNSQGLRQGESLNLRSLVPSYSDEVVHFGFLKTEIELALGGMKNKKAPGPDNLQNEVVKLLWAAVPDEITAFLNVCLELGSFPHAWKNSNLKLLYKGKGGVSDVNSYRGISLCCSLYNLLDRVMSNRLYSQLIDLIPANQFGFVKGRSTIQAVQVLVDEINFVVYEQKMPLYALFLDVKKAFDSVSRYFIFEELVGTGRFSVGELNLLAEMLDANLLTVRDGISVSESIVQSNGVKQGGSMSPFLFIFALSDINSIFVDFPDVKMILYADDMVLLSSSLDDIRRSLELLIDYLAFRDLELNFDKCKIMKFRNKGRGRLAKSDTLIVKNEPIEFVSEFTYLGVVFQSSGISFSKHIAKKVRAAILATAALQSLPKSSLSTALKIFDLAVAPIASYGIQVIWPYLTLHDLNKLETVKSRFLKKALCLSKFMKSRLAYELADSEFFMEKLASQFSLPESPTFDKFIDNQLFKISEIDPAFYGAPAMVEQSWKNVCYTMRHALTRHACHGFHFLLCKRKIYHTSATKECVCKLCDKEIDFYHFLSCDKNDLSLSQAANL
;
A
#
# COMPACT_ATOMS: atom_id res chain seq x y z
N MET A 1 23.14 -30.84 15.07
CA MET A 1 24.10 -30.76 16.20
C MET A 1 23.50 -31.54 17.35
N TRP A 2 24.11 -32.65 17.75
CA TRP A 2 23.61 -33.55 18.78
C TRP A 2 24.61 -33.58 19.93
N ASN A 3 24.15 -33.64 21.18
CA ASN A 3 25.04 -33.88 22.32
C ASN A 3 25.57 -35.33 22.25
N ALA A 4 26.74 -35.60 22.84
CA ALA A 4 27.39 -36.91 22.76
C ALA A 4 26.57 -38.07 23.39
N GLU A 5 25.62 -37.77 24.28
CA GLU A 5 24.67 -38.77 24.82
C GLU A 5 23.60 -39.15 23.79
N GLY A 6 23.13 -38.18 23.00
CA GLY A 6 22.22 -38.40 21.89
C GLY A 6 22.84 -39.27 20.81
N LEU A 7 24.15 -39.16 20.55
CA LEU A 7 24.82 -40.05 19.59
C LEU A 7 24.87 -41.51 20.06
N LYS A 8 25.05 -41.78 21.36
CA LYS A 8 24.96 -43.17 21.88
C LYS A 8 23.56 -43.76 21.70
N SER A 9 22.53 -42.97 21.97
CA SER A 9 21.13 -43.39 21.78
C SER A 9 20.76 -43.54 20.30
N VAL A 10 21.40 -42.80 19.40
CA VAL A 10 21.14 -42.84 17.95
C VAL A 10 21.96 -43.91 17.25
N ILE A 11 23.20 -44.17 17.66
CA ILE A 11 24.00 -45.27 17.13
C ILE A 11 23.34 -46.62 17.47
N SER A 12 22.59 -46.72 18.56
CA SER A 12 21.72 -47.87 18.82
C SER A 12 20.43 -47.92 17.98
N LEU A 13 20.08 -46.83 17.28
CA LEU A 13 18.84 -46.68 16.50
C LEU A 13 19.06 -46.47 14.99
N VAL A 14 20.31 -46.29 14.55
CA VAL A 14 20.68 -45.95 13.17
C VAL A 14 21.81 -46.88 12.73
N ASP A 15 21.69 -47.45 11.53
CA ASP A 15 22.65 -48.38 10.95
C ASP A 15 24.04 -47.73 10.85
N GLU A 16 25.11 -48.48 11.19
CA GLU A 16 26.49 -47.97 11.26
C GLU A 16 26.94 -47.31 9.94
N LYS A 17 26.33 -47.72 8.82
CA LYS A 17 26.54 -47.13 7.48
C LYS A 17 26.26 -45.63 7.39
N PHE A 18 25.31 -45.10 8.17
CA PHE A 18 24.98 -43.66 8.12
C PHE A 18 26.15 -42.76 8.51
N LEU A 19 26.99 -43.22 9.44
CA LEU A 19 28.18 -42.47 9.85
C LEU A 19 29.32 -42.62 8.84
N LEU A 20 29.30 -43.67 8.01
CA LEU A 20 30.35 -43.95 7.03
C LEU A 20 30.32 -43.01 5.81
N ASP A 21 29.21 -42.29 5.59
CA ASP A 21 29.05 -41.36 4.46
C ASP A 21 29.71 -39.98 4.71
N PHE A 22 30.22 -39.74 5.92
CA PHE A 22 30.80 -38.45 6.31
C PHE A 22 32.29 -38.55 6.69
N ASP A 23 33.13 -37.71 6.07
CA ASP A 23 34.59 -37.69 6.30
C ASP A 23 35.02 -36.97 7.58
N VAL A 24 34.22 -35.99 8.03
CA VAL A 24 34.46 -35.21 9.26
C VAL A 24 33.15 -35.01 10.02
N ILE A 25 33.16 -35.33 11.30
CA ILE A 25 32.02 -35.17 12.21
C ILE A 25 32.44 -34.24 13.36
N VAL A 26 31.77 -33.10 13.49
CA VAL A 26 32.02 -32.10 14.55
C VAL A 26 30.83 -32.03 15.49
N MET A 27 31.08 -32.30 16.78
CA MET A 27 30.10 -32.17 17.84
C MET A 27 30.46 -31.03 18.79
N THR A 28 29.58 -30.04 18.86
CA THR A 28 29.64 -28.93 19.83
C THR A 28 28.82 -29.29 21.07
N GLU A 29 29.20 -28.78 22.24
CA GLU A 29 28.53 -29.03 23.54
C GLU A 29 28.57 -30.49 24.01
N THR A 30 29.67 -31.20 23.74
CA THR A 30 29.87 -32.56 24.27
C THR A 30 30.09 -32.52 25.80
N PHE A 31 29.37 -33.35 26.54
CA PHE A 31 29.56 -33.52 28.00
C PHE A 31 30.63 -34.58 28.34
N LEU A 32 31.48 -34.93 27.37
CA LEU A 32 32.54 -35.91 27.55
C LEU A 32 33.57 -35.38 28.56
N THR A 33 33.67 -36.07 29.70
CA THR A 33 34.70 -35.82 30.71
C THR A 33 35.92 -36.73 30.55
N ALA A 34 35.89 -37.65 29.57
CA ALA A 34 36.99 -38.52 29.18
C ALA A 34 36.99 -38.72 27.65
N ASN A 35 38.14 -39.10 27.10
CA ASN A 35 38.28 -39.34 25.66
C ASN A 35 37.41 -40.52 25.22
N PHE A 36 36.85 -40.44 24.00
CA PHE A 36 35.97 -41.45 23.44
C PHE A 36 36.33 -41.69 21.97
N SER A 37 36.78 -42.89 21.64
CA SER A 37 37.20 -43.27 20.29
C SER A 37 36.09 -43.98 19.53
N ILE A 38 35.92 -43.65 18.25
CA ILE A 38 35.14 -44.42 17.29
C ILE A 38 36.13 -45.23 16.42
N PRO A 39 35.97 -46.55 16.28
CA PRO A 39 36.82 -47.35 15.39
C PRO A 39 36.82 -46.75 13.98
N THR A 40 37.98 -46.70 13.31
CA THR A 40 38.22 -46.10 11.96
C THR A 40 38.30 -44.57 11.85
N TYR A 41 38.11 -43.82 12.93
CA TYR A 41 38.26 -42.36 12.97
C TYR A 41 39.38 -41.91 13.91
N TYR A 42 40.11 -40.86 13.52
CA TYR A 42 40.92 -40.09 14.45
C TYR A 42 40.04 -39.11 15.22
N CYS A 43 40.25 -39.03 16.53
CA CYS A 43 39.44 -38.20 17.42
C CYS A 43 40.28 -37.15 18.14
N LYS A 44 39.74 -35.92 18.25
CA LYS A 44 40.28 -34.87 19.11
C LYS A 44 39.15 -34.29 19.97
N HIS A 45 39.36 -34.30 21.28
CA HIS A 45 38.37 -33.81 22.25
C HIS A 45 38.92 -32.61 23.01
N LEU A 46 38.09 -31.59 23.14
CA LEU A 46 38.13 -30.63 24.22
C LEU A 46 37.14 -31.16 25.27
N LEU A 47 37.63 -31.72 26.37
CA LEU A 47 36.78 -32.32 27.40
C LEU A 47 35.97 -31.26 28.14
N GLY A 48 34.73 -31.59 28.48
CA GLY A 48 33.87 -30.72 29.28
C GLY A 48 34.37 -30.62 30.72
N MET A 49 34.42 -29.40 31.26
CA MET A 49 34.84 -29.18 32.65
C MET A 49 33.66 -29.44 33.61
N LYS A 50 33.87 -30.30 34.61
CA LYS A 50 32.87 -30.67 35.63
C LYS A 50 32.85 -29.58 36.72
N ASN A 51 31.72 -28.89 36.89
CA ASN A 51 31.52 -27.97 38.02
C ASN A 51 31.02 -28.75 39.26
N GLN A 52 31.36 -28.30 40.46
CA GLN A 52 31.05 -28.99 41.72
C GLN A 52 29.54 -29.17 41.99
N ARG A 53 28.65 -28.40 41.35
CA ARG A 53 27.21 -28.68 41.20
C ARG A 53 26.70 -28.09 39.88
N GLY A 54 26.50 -28.93 38.85
CA GLY A 54 25.88 -28.52 37.58
C GLY A 54 26.37 -29.29 36.33
N ARG A 55 25.63 -29.15 35.22
CA ARG A 55 25.91 -29.77 33.91
C ARG A 55 27.27 -29.29 33.36
N PRO A 56 28.17 -30.16 32.84
CA PRO A 56 29.48 -29.75 32.34
C PRO A 56 29.34 -28.75 31.19
N MET A 57 30.24 -27.77 31.09
CA MET A 57 30.22 -26.79 29.99
C MET A 57 31.48 -26.90 29.12
N ARG A 58 31.33 -26.54 27.84
CA ARG A 58 32.42 -26.29 26.86
C ARG A 58 33.15 -27.49 26.25
N GLY A 59 32.58 -28.70 26.22
CA GLY A 59 33.22 -29.78 25.47
C GLY A 59 32.96 -29.71 23.97
N VAL A 60 33.96 -29.99 23.14
CA VAL A 60 33.84 -30.14 21.68
C VAL A 60 34.59 -31.38 21.26
N SER A 61 34.00 -32.22 20.43
CA SER A 61 34.65 -33.43 19.92
C SER A 61 34.60 -33.46 18.40
N VAL A 62 35.74 -33.77 17.79
CA VAL A 62 35.87 -33.88 16.33
C VAL A 62 36.39 -35.27 15.99
N PHE A 63 35.75 -35.90 15.02
CA PHE A 63 36.13 -37.19 14.44
C PHE A 63 36.41 -36.99 12.96
N TYR A 64 37.52 -37.50 12.44
CA TYR A 64 37.86 -37.42 11.02
C TYR A 64 38.58 -38.68 10.52
N ARG A 65 38.40 -39.04 9.25
CA ARG A 65 39.00 -40.24 8.66
C ARG A 65 40.44 -40.04 8.17
N PRO A 66 41.27 -41.10 8.12
CA PRO A 66 42.65 -41.05 7.64
C PRO A 66 42.84 -40.78 6.14
N ILE A 67 41.79 -40.77 5.32
CA ILE A 67 41.90 -40.81 3.84
C ILE A 67 41.89 -39.40 3.20
N LEU A 68 41.95 -38.34 4.00
CA LEU A 68 42.01 -36.98 3.46
C LEU A 68 43.42 -36.69 2.90
N GLY A 69 43.50 -36.61 1.56
CA GLY A 69 44.71 -36.42 0.78
C GLY A 69 45.50 -35.13 1.08
N LYS A 70 46.62 -34.98 0.36
CA LYS A 70 47.66 -33.98 0.60
C LYS A 70 47.10 -32.55 0.59
N LEU A 71 47.38 -31.79 1.63
CA LEU A 71 46.97 -30.39 1.81
C LEU A 71 47.50 -29.49 0.65
N ILE A 72 46.61 -29.01 -0.21
CA ILE A 72 46.98 -28.22 -1.41
C ILE A 72 47.10 -26.70 -1.09
N SER A 73 46.40 -26.19 -0.07
CA SER A 73 46.60 -24.81 0.43
C SER A 73 46.03 -24.62 1.83
N PHE A 74 46.67 -23.73 2.62
CA PHE A 74 46.17 -23.30 3.93
C PHE A 74 45.60 -21.87 3.82
N LYS A 75 44.27 -21.75 3.79
CA LYS A 75 43.59 -20.45 3.80
C LYS A 75 43.17 -20.12 5.24
N LYS A 76 43.95 -19.29 5.93
CA LYS A 76 43.55 -18.74 7.22
C LYS A 76 42.52 -17.64 6.97
N GLU A 77 41.26 -18.01 6.88
CA GLU A 77 40.18 -17.04 7.05
C GLU A 77 40.21 -16.59 8.51
N THR A 78 40.81 -15.43 8.76
CA THR A 78 40.44 -14.63 9.93
C THR A 78 38.97 -14.26 9.76
N LYS A 79 38.09 -15.13 10.27
CA LYS A 79 36.74 -14.75 10.61
C LYS A 79 36.84 -13.52 11.49
N ILE A 80 36.47 -12.37 10.95
CA ILE A 80 36.04 -11.24 11.77
C ILE A 80 34.90 -11.81 12.63
N ASN A 81 35.15 -11.87 13.93
CA ASN A 81 34.25 -12.44 14.92
C ASN A 81 32.83 -11.88 14.77
N GLN A 82 31.92 -12.64 14.16
CA GLN A 82 30.47 -12.47 14.31
C GLN A 82 29.96 -13.11 15.61
N SER A 83 30.78 -13.10 16.66
CA SER A 83 30.41 -13.47 18.03
C SER A 83 30.85 -12.40 19.04
N ALA A 84 30.84 -11.13 18.61
CA ALA A 84 31.00 -9.96 19.47
C ALA A 84 29.73 -9.09 19.54
N THR A 85 28.54 -9.65 19.34
CA THR A 85 27.26 -8.98 19.64
C THR A 85 26.60 -9.59 20.86
N ASN A 86 27.35 -9.69 21.96
CA ASN A 86 26.79 -9.63 23.31
C ASN A 86 27.86 -9.26 24.37
N LYS A 87 28.86 -8.47 23.98
CA LYS A 87 29.59 -7.62 24.91
C LYS A 87 29.06 -6.20 24.76
N LYS A 88 28.24 -5.76 25.72
CA LYS A 88 27.86 -4.35 25.89
C LYS A 88 29.12 -3.48 25.73
N GLY A 89 29.24 -2.75 24.61
CA GLY A 89 30.18 -1.62 24.50
C GLY A 89 31.02 -1.46 23.22
N SER A 90 31.09 -2.41 22.28
CA SER A 90 31.87 -2.22 21.03
C SER A 90 31.01 -1.57 19.94
N ARG A 91 31.53 -0.52 19.28
CA ARG A 91 30.85 0.20 18.19
C ARG A 91 31.16 -0.47 16.86
N ASP A 92 30.17 -0.73 16.02
CA ASP A 92 30.31 -1.51 14.78
C ASP A 92 31.30 -0.94 13.75
N TRP A 93 31.58 0.37 13.79
CA TRP A 93 32.55 1.04 12.92
C TRP A 93 33.99 1.04 13.46
N PHE A 94 34.21 0.50 14.67
CA PHE A 94 35.49 0.54 15.38
C PHE A 94 36.30 -0.73 15.12
N ASP A 95 37.38 -0.60 14.36
CA ASP A 95 38.21 -1.72 13.90
C ASP A 95 39.54 -1.86 14.67
N SER A 96 40.38 -2.82 14.26
CA SER A 96 41.70 -3.07 14.86
C SER A 96 42.63 -1.86 14.79
N ILE A 97 42.57 -1.07 13.72
CA ILE A 97 43.40 0.13 13.53
C ILE A 97 43.00 1.21 14.56
N CYS A 98 41.68 1.36 14.80
CA CYS A 98 41.18 2.25 15.84
C CYS A 98 41.60 1.77 17.23
N TYR A 99 41.60 0.46 17.46
CA TYR A 99 42.01 -0.14 18.72
C TYR A 99 43.51 0.06 19.01
N GLU A 100 44.38 -0.14 18.01
CA GLU A 100 45.83 0.10 18.12
C GLU A 100 46.14 1.56 18.43
N ALA A 101 45.56 2.50 17.67
CA ALA A 101 45.73 3.93 17.92
C ALA A 101 45.21 4.35 19.32
N PHE A 102 44.17 3.69 19.83
CA PHE A 102 43.67 3.92 21.19
C PHE A 102 44.62 3.34 22.27
N LYS A 103 45.24 2.19 22.00
CA LYS A 103 46.23 1.55 22.88
C LYS A 103 47.49 2.40 23.00
N ASP A 104 47.98 2.94 21.90
CA ASP A 104 49.14 3.85 21.88
C ASP A 104 48.86 5.12 22.69
N LEU A 105 47.65 5.67 22.56
CA LEU A 105 47.17 6.78 23.37
C LEU A 105 47.12 6.48 24.88
N LEU A 106 46.68 5.28 25.24
CA LEU A 106 46.66 4.80 26.63
C LEU A 106 48.08 4.62 27.18
N PHE A 107 48.98 4.05 26.40
CA PHE A 107 50.39 3.89 26.75
C PHE A 107 51.04 5.26 27.00
N LEU A 108 50.91 6.20 26.07
CA LEU A 108 51.42 7.56 26.24
C LEU A 108 50.81 8.28 27.45
N ARG A 109 49.51 8.08 27.72
CA ARG A 109 48.84 8.67 28.89
C ARG A 109 49.31 8.09 30.21
N THR A 110 49.56 6.78 30.27
CA THR A 110 50.06 6.11 31.48
C THR A 110 51.51 6.46 31.74
N PHE A 111 52.33 6.58 30.69
CA PHE A 111 53.72 7.04 30.78
C PHE A 111 53.81 8.48 31.34
N ILE A 112 53.00 9.42 30.84
CA ILE A 112 52.92 10.80 31.35
C ILE A 112 52.51 10.86 32.85
N LYS A 113 51.80 9.84 33.34
CA LYS A 113 51.34 9.74 34.73
C LYS A 113 52.30 8.97 35.65
N SER A 114 53.38 8.39 35.10
CA SER A 114 54.34 7.61 35.89
C SER A 114 55.34 8.51 36.61
N ASP A 115 55.81 8.07 37.78
CA ASP A 115 56.76 8.83 38.62
C ASP A 115 58.10 9.09 37.91
N GLY A 116 58.49 8.24 36.94
CA GLY A 116 59.68 8.42 36.11
C GLY A 116 59.61 9.64 35.16
N PHE A 117 58.42 10.04 34.73
CA PHE A 117 58.23 11.23 33.88
C PHE A 117 58.39 12.54 34.68
N ALA A 118 58.14 12.51 35.99
CA ALA A 118 58.34 13.62 36.91
C ALA A 118 59.83 13.84 37.28
N ALA A 119 60.73 12.94 36.88
CA ALA A 119 62.19 13.04 37.10
C ALA A 119 62.98 13.46 35.84
N GLY A 120 62.37 13.48 34.64
CA GLY A 120 63.04 13.83 33.38
C GLY A 120 63.25 15.33 33.16
N SER A 121 64.09 15.72 32.19
CA SER A 121 64.39 17.13 31.88
C SER A 121 63.15 17.89 31.37
N LEU A 122 63.14 19.23 31.51
CA LEU A 122 62.02 20.07 31.06
C LEU A 122 61.74 19.93 29.55
N LEU A 123 62.78 19.72 28.74
CA LEU A 123 62.69 19.57 27.28
C LEU A 123 61.98 18.26 26.90
N GLU A 124 62.38 17.14 27.51
CA GLU A 124 61.77 15.83 27.27
C GLU A 124 60.28 15.83 27.65
N ARG A 125 59.89 16.52 28.74
CA ARG A 125 58.48 16.61 29.15
C ARG A 125 57.61 17.37 28.14
N PHE A 126 58.17 18.34 27.42
CA PHE A 126 57.47 19.09 26.38
C PHE A 126 57.29 18.23 25.12
N GLU A 127 58.35 17.59 24.64
CA GLU A 127 58.29 16.73 23.44
C GLU A 127 57.31 15.56 23.59
N PHE A 128 57.31 14.88 24.74
CA PHE A 128 56.37 13.78 25.00
C PHE A 128 54.91 14.25 25.11
N ARG A 129 54.66 15.46 25.60
CA ARG A 129 53.32 16.07 25.61
C ARG A 129 52.85 16.37 24.20
N ASP A 130 53.71 16.89 23.34
CA ASP A 130 53.39 17.17 21.95
C ASP A 130 53.12 15.89 21.15
N ILE A 131 53.89 14.82 21.38
CA ILE A 131 53.63 13.50 20.81
C ILE A 131 52.25 12.98 21.24
N PHE A 132 51.88 13.12 22.52
CA PHE A 132 50.55 12.71 23.00
C PHE A 132 49.42 13.52 22.35
N PHE A 133 49.55 14.84 22.25
CA PHE A 133 48.52 15.68 21.63
C PHE A 133 48.40 15.43 20.12
N SER A 134 49.51 15.18 19.44
CA SER A 134 49.55 14.78 18.03
C SER A 134 48.85 13.43 17.81
N ALA A 135 49.19 12.40 18.60
CA ALA A 135 48.54 11.09 18.57
C ALA A 135 47.03 11.17 18.89
N LYS A 136 46.65 12.01 19.86
CA LYS A 136 45.23 12.28 20.19
C LYS A 136 44.47 12.91 19.02
N ARG A 137 45.09 13.83 18.28
CA ARG A 137 44.50 14.46 17.10
C ARG A 137 44.35 13.45 15.97
N ALA A 138 45.38 12.66 15.69
CA ALA A 138 45.37 11.60 14.69
C ALA A 138 44.27 10.56 14.95
N TYR A 139 44.15 10.07 16.20
CA TYR A 139 43.10 9.12 16.58
C TYR A 139 41.68 9.69 16.40
N ARG A 140 41.47 10.98 16.72
CA ARG A 140 40.17 11.63 16.50
C ARG A 140 39.81 11.74 15.03
N VAL A 141 40.79 12.07 14.18
CA VAL A 141 40.61 12.12 12.72
C VAL A 141 40.29 10.73 12.17
N LEU A 142 41.04 9.70 12.60
CA LEU A 142 40.81 8.32 12.22
C LEU A 142 39.40 7.84 12.59
N CYS A 143 38.95 8.07 13.82
CA CYS A 143 37.60 7.71 14.27
C CYS A 143 36.51 8.42 13.44
N LYS A 144 36.71 9.70 13.10
CA LYS A 144 35.78 10.44 12.24
C LYS A 144 35.70 9.83 10.85
N LYS A 145 36.86 9.50 10.25
CA LYS A 145 36.95 8.88 8.92
C LYS A 145 36.26 7.51 8.90
N LYS A 146 36.60 6.63 9.84
CA LYS A 146 36.01 5.27 9.93
C LYS A 146 34.50 5.30 10.14
N LYS A 147 33.99 6.25 10.93
CA LYS A 147 32.56 6.46 11.09
C LYS A 147 31.88 6.95 9.80
N ALA A 148 32.55 7.82 9.03
CA ALA A 148 32.05 8.29 7.74
C ALA A 148 32.03 7.18 6.68
N ASP A 149 33.13 6.43 6.54
CA ASP A 149 33.25 5.30 5.61
C ASP A 149 32.19 4.22 5.89
N PHE A 150 31.93 3.92 7.17
CA PHE A 150 30.88 2.98 7.57
C PHE A 150 29.48 3.48 7.20
N GLN A 151 29.22 4.77 7.39
CA GLN A 151 27.95 5.39 7.01
C GLN A 151 27.76 5.34 5.49
N GLU A 152 28.79 5.66 4.70
CA GLU A 152 28.76 5.59 3.24
C GLU A 152 28.50 4.16 2.74
N LEU A 153 29.10 3.15 3.38
CA LEU A 153 28.90 1.75 3.02
C LEU A 153 27.48 1.26 3.35
N GLN A 154 26.90 1.73 4.46
CA GLN A 154 25.49 1.49 4.80
C GLN A 154 24.56 2.20 3.81
N ASP A 155 24.84 3.46 3.50
CA ASP A 155 24.06 4.25 2.55
C ASP A 155 24.10 3.61 1.15
N ARG A 156 25.24 3.08 0.70
CA ARG A 156 25.36 2.34 -0.58
C ARG A 156 24.55 1.04 -0.59
N LYS A 157 24.53 0.28 0.51
CA LYS A 157 23.69 -0.93 0.62
C LYS A 157 22.21 -0.58 0.56
N ILE A 158 21.82 0.47 1.27
CA ILE A 158 20.46 1.01 1.25
C ILE A 158 20.09 1.47 -0.17
N LEU A 159 21.01 2.08 -0.90
CA LEU A 159 20.82 2.58 -2.26
C LEU A 159 20.56 1.43 -3.25
N LEU A 160 21.38 0.38 -3.21
CA LEU A 160 21.17 -0.84 -4.00
C LEU A 160 19.85 -1.54 -3.67
N GLU A 161 19.47 -1.60 -2.40
CA GLU A 161 18.19 -2.19 -1.98
C GLU A 161 16.99 -1.31 -2.37
N ALA A 162 17.13 0.02 -2.31
CA ALA A 162 16.12 0.97 -2.76
C ALA A 162 15.92 0.94 -4.29
N GLU A 163 16.99 0.74 -5.06
CA GLU A 163 16.94 0.57 -6.51
C GLU A 163 16.28 -0.77 -6.90
N ALA A 164 16.63 -1.86 -6.23
CA ALA A 164 16.06 -3.18 -6.50
C ALA A 164 14.59 -3.32 -6.00
N HIS A 165 14.26 -2.70 -4.87
CA HIS A 165 13.00 -2.91 -4.15
C HIS A 165 12.44 -1.59 -3.56
N CYS A 166 12.20 -0.61 -4.43
CA CYS A 166 11.70 0.72 -4.05
C CYS A 166 10.49 0.72 -3.09
N HIS A 167 9.56 -0.23 -3.25
CA HIS A 167 8.38 -0.38 -2.39
C HIS A 167 8.71 -0.79 -0.95
N ARG A 168 9.79 -1.55 -0.73
CA ARG A 168 10.24 -2.00 0.60
C ARG A 168 10.95 -0.86 1.33
N PHE A 169 11.77 -0.08 0.61
CA PHE A 169 12.43 1.13 1.14
C PHE A 169 11.43 2.23 1.57
N LEU A 170 10.29 2.35 0.88
CA LEU A 170 9.20 3.25 1.29
C LEU A 170 8.44 2.76 2.53
N ARG A 171 8.41 1.45 2.78
CA ARG A 171 7.75 0.84 3.95
C ARG A 171 8.62 0.79 5.21
N LEU A 172 9.95 0.73 5.09
CA LEU A 172 10.87 0.50 6.22
C LEU A 172 10.91 1.62 7.28
N ASN A 173 10.29 2.79 7.03
CA ASN A 173 10.11 3.85 8.04
C ASN A 173 8.63 4.16 8.35
N GLY A 174 7.69 3.44 7.74
CA GLY A 174 6.40 3.29 8.39
C GLY A 174 6.67 2.48 9.64
N SER A 175 6.21 2.95 10.80
CA SER A 175 6.04 2.06 11.94
C SER A 175 5.55 0.73 11.40
N SER A 176 6.23 -0.37 11.77
CA SER A 176 5.62 -1.69 11.73
C SER A 176 4.14 -1.46 12.03
N SER A 177 3.26 -1.82 11.11
CA SER A 177 1.86 -1.93 11.48
C SER A 177 1.90 -2.84 12.68
N GLU A 178 1.87 -2.27 13.89
CA GLU A 178 1.57 -3.01 15.09
C GLU A 178 0.33 -3.76 14.65
N SER A 179 0.46 -5.08 14.59
CA SER A 179 -0.69 -5.94 14.53
C SER A 179 -1.50 -5.50 15.73
N VAL A 180 -2.45 -4.59 15.52
CA VAL A 180 -3.39 -4.20 16.56
C VAL A 180 -3.95 -5.54 16.97
N ALA A 181 -3.65 -5.94 18.20
CA ALA A 181 -4.09 -7.22 18.71
C ALA A 181 -5.61 -7.22 18.52
N ASN A 182 -6.09 -8.03 17.57
CA ASN A 182 -7.51 -8.18 17.37
C ASN A 182 -7.98 -8.96 18.60
N ASP A 183 -8.59 -8.29 19.57
CA ASP A 183 -9.23 -8.94 20.73
C ASP A 183 -10.47 -9.77 20.33
N ILE A 184 -10.78 -9.86 19.03
CA ILE A 184 -11.90 -10.64 18.50
C ILE A 184 -11.46 -12.09 18.36
N ASN A 185 -11.95 -12.96 19.24
CA ASN A 185 -11.75 -14.41 19.19
C ASN A 185 -12.38 -15.03 17.91
N MET A 186 -11.78 -16.11 17.41
CA MET A 186 -12.25 -16.91 16.26
C MET A 186 -13.69 -17.39 16.39
N ASP A 187 -14.16 -17.73 17.59
CA ASP A 187 -15.55 -18.13 17.81
C ASP A 187 -16.53 -16.98 17.54
N MET A 188 -16.14 -15.75 17.88
CA MET A 188 -16.94 -14.56 17.59
C MET A 188 -17.03 -14.32 16.10
N TRP A 189 -15.94 -14.55 15.36
CA TRP A 189 -15.95 -14.52 13.89
C TRP A 189 -16.87 -15.58 13.31
N ALA A 190 -16.77 -16.84 13.78
CA ALA A 190 -17.59 -17.93 13.29
C ALA A 190 -19.09 -17.66 13.51
N ARG A 191 -19.48 -17.20 14.71
CA ARG A 191 -20.89 -16.85 15.00
C ARG A 191 -21.37 -15.66 14.19
N PHE A 192 -20.58 -14.60 14.09
CA PHE A 192 -20.97 -13.40 13.33
C PHE A 192 -21.13 -13.70 11.84
N LEU A 193 -20.17 -14.40 11.24
CA LEU A 193 -20.19 -14.75 9.82
C LEU A 193 -21.23 -15.84 9.52
N GLY A 194 -21.39 -16.82 10.41
CA GLY A 194 -22.44 -17.82 10.31
C GLY A 194 -23.83 -17.20 10.38
N GLY A 195 -24.02 -16.20 11.25
CA GLY A 195 -25.22 -15.36 11.23
C GLY A 195 -25.35 -14.62 9.90
N LEU A 196 -24.35 -13.87 9.48
CA LEU A 196 -24.39 -13.06 8.25
C LEU A 196 -24.75 -13.86 7.00
N PHE A 197 -24.04 -14.96 6.74
CA PHE A 197 -24.22 -15.73 5.52
C PHE A 197 -25.49 -16.58 5.49
N ASN A 198 -26.18 -16.70 6.64
CA ASN A 198 -27.36 -17.55 6.81
C ASN A 198 -28.52 -16.82 7.53
N SER A 199 -28.50 -15.48 7.63
CA SER A 199 -29.41 -14.70 8.50
C SER A 199 -30.82 -14.48 7.94
N GLN A 200 -31.04 -14.68 6.63
CA GLN A 200 -32.36 -14.44 6.05
C GLN A 200 -33.14 -15.75 6.03
N GLY A 201 -34.29 -15.75 6.72
CA GLY A 201 -35.12 -16.90 7.06
C GLY A 201 -35.83 -17.61 5.90
N LEU A 202 -35.30 -17.55 4.69
CA LEU A 202 -35.72 -18.45 3.60
C LEU A 202 -34.73 -19.64 3.57
N ARG A 203 -35.21 -20.75 4.15
CA ARG A 203 -34.62 -22.09 4.13
C ARG A 203 -33.37 -22.27 5.00
N GLN A 204 -33.56 -22.21 6.33
CA GLN A 204 -32.61 -22.82 7.25
C GLN A 204 -32.46 -24.32 6.94
N GLY A 205 -31.33 -24.71 6.36
CA GLY A 205 -30.90 -26.11 6.30
C GLY A 205 -31.34 -26.95 5.09
N GLU A 206 -32.13 -26.42 4.16
CA GLU A 206 -32.34 -27.08 2.86
C GLU A 206 -31.32 -26.55 1.86
N SER A 207 -30.49 -27.44 1.32
CA SER A 207 -29.73 -27.16 0.10
C SER A 207 -30.70 -26.58 -0.93
N LEU A 208 -30.46 -25.34 -1.38
CA LEU A 208 -31.12 -24.85 -2.59
C LEU A 208 -30.72 -25.83 -3.69
N ASN A 209 -31.65 -26.72 -4.07
CA ASN A 209 -31.39 -27.67 -5.13
C ASN A 209 -31.47 -26.91 -6.46
N LEU A 210 -30.48 -26.07 -6.74
CA LEU A 210 -30.42 -25.27 -7.98
C LEU A 210 -30.49 -26.18 -9.21
N ARG A 211 -29.95 -27.39 -9.11
CA ARG A 211 -30.02 -28.40 -10.18
C ARG A 211 -31.44 -28.80 -10.54
N SER A 212 -32.43 -28.64 -9.65
CA SER A 212 -33.85 -28.90 -10.00
C SER A 212 -34.43 -27.87 -10.97
N LEU A 213 -33.80 -26.70 -11.10
CA LEU A 213 -34.19 -25.68 -12.09
C LEU A 213 -33.55 -25.94 -13.46
N VAL A 214 -32.56 -26.83 -13.55
CA VAL A 214 -31.89 -27.14 -14.81
C VAL A 214 -32.86 -27.94 -15.69
N PRO A 215 -33.13 -27.50 -16.93
CA PRO A 215 -34.00 -28.24 -17.82
C PRO A 215 -33.39 -29.60 -18.15
N SER A 216 -34.22 -30.64 -18.23
CA SER A 216 -33.78 -32.00 -18.56
C SER A 216 -33.15 -32.12 -19.95
N TYR A 217 -33.45 -31.17 -20.84
CA TYR A 217 -32.95 -31.14 -22.22
C TYR A 217 -32.98 -29.71 -22.77
N SER A 218 -31.95 -29.33 -23.53
CA SER A 218 -31.89 -28.06 -24.26
C SER A 218 -31.55 -28.32 -25.73
N ASP A 219 -32.56 -28.38 -26.59
CA ASP A 219 -32.41 -28.66 -28.03
C ASP A 219 -31.63 -27.58 -28.82
N GLU A 220 -31.58 -26.35 -28.30
CA GLU A 220 -31.21 -25.17 -29.11
C GLU A 220 -29.80 -24.63 -28.84
N VAL A 221 -29.12 -25.03 -27.76
CA VAL A 221 -27.80 -24.52 -27.40
C VAL A 221 -26.72 -25.56 -27.69
N VAL A 222 -25.91 -25.30 -28.71
CA VAL A 222 -24.78 -26.17 -29.08
C VAL A 222 -23.76 -26.19 -27.93
N HIS A 223 -23.48 -27.40 -27.42
CA HIS A 223 -22.50 -27.61 -26.36
C HIS A 223 -21.08 -27.41 -26.88
N PHE A 224 -20.39 -26.37 -26.39
CA PHE A 224 -18.96 -26.16 -26.64
C PHE A 224 -18.17 -26.29 -25.34
N GLY A 225 -17.27 -27.29 -25.29
CA GLY A 225 -16.25 -27.37 -24.24
C GLY A 225 -15.37 -26.12 -24.20
N PHE A 226 -14.68 -25.90 -23.09
CA PHE A 226 -13.67 -24.86 -22.95
C PHE A 226 -12.54 -25.06 -23.97
N LEU A 227 -12.31 -24.03 -24.78
CA LEU A 227 -11.19 -23.99 -25.70
C LEU A 227 -9.89 -23.64 -24.95
N LYS A 228 -8.76 -24.14 -25.44
CA LYS A 228 -7.43 -23.77 -24.91
C LYS A 228 -7.23 -22.26 -24.89
N THR A 229 -7.69 -21.57 -25.92
CA THR A 229 -7.59 -20.11 -26.04
C THR A 229 -8.41 -19.38 -24.98
N GLU A 230 -9.60 -19.90 -24.60
CA GLU A 230 -10.40 -19.34 -23.50
C GLU A 230 -9.66 -19.47 -22.16
N ILE A 231 -9.05 -20.64 -21.91
CA ILE A 231 -8.29 -20.91 -20.70
C ILE A 231 -7.03 -20.05 -20.64
N GLU A 232 -6.31 -19.92 -21.75
CA GLU A 232 -5.13 -19.07 -21.86
C GLU A 232 -5.45 -17.59 -21.60
N LEU A 233 -6.55 -17.08 -22.17
CA LEU A 233 -7.03 -15.72 -21.92
C LEU A 233 -7.41 -15.52 -20.44
N ALA A 234 -8.09 -16.49 -19.83
CA ALA A 234 -8.40 -16.45 -18.40
C ALA A 234 -7.12 -16.42 -17.55
N LEU A 235 -6.18 -17.31 -17.84
CA LEU A 235 -4.90 -17.43 -17.15
C LEU A 235 -4.05 -16.16 -17.26
N GLY A 236 -4.02 -15.52 -18.43
CA GLY A 236 -3.37 -14.22 -18.65
C GLY A 236 -3.94 -13.12 -17.73
N GLY A 237 -5.23 -13.19 -17.42
CA GLY A 237 -5.90 -12.29 -16.49
C GLY A 237 -5.63 -12.56 -14.99
N MET A 238 -5.09 -13.74 -14.64
CA MET A 238 -4.73 -14.06 -13.26
C MET A 238 -3.45 -13.31 -12.87
N LYS A 239 -3.54 -12.37 -11.92
CA LYS A 239 -2.38 -11.57 -11.48
C LYS A 239 -1.42 -12.42 -10.64
N ASN A 240 -0.12 -12.21 -10.82
CA ASN A 240 0.94 -12.80 -10.00
C ASN A 240 0.95 -12.20 -8.58
N LYS A 241 1.61 -12.89 -7.63
CA LYS A 241 1.78 -12.49 -6.22
C LYS A 241 0.45 -12.33 -5.48
N LYS A 242 -0.55 -13.10 -5.88
CA LYS A 242 -1.82 -13.22 -5.16
C LYS A 242 -1.65 -14.20 -3.99
N ALA A 243 -2.37 -13.95 -2.90
CA ALA A 243 -2.41 -14.87 -1.78
C ALA A 243 -3.07 -16.18 -2.22
N PRO A 244 -2.52 -17.35 -1.84
CA PRO A 244 -3.07 -18.63 -2.24
C PRO A 244 -4.31 -19.00 -1.40
N GLY A 245 -5.06 -20.00 -1.89
CA GLY A 245 -6.17 -20.61 -1.17
C GLY A 245 -5.72 -21.66 -0.15
N PRO A 246 -6.62 -22.56 0.29
CA PRO A 246 -6.30 -23.63 1.24
C PRO A 246 -5.23 -24.61 0.77
N ASP A 247 -5.02 -24.74 -0.54
CA ASP A 247 -4.02 -25.58 -1.18
C ASP A 247 -2.59 -24.99 -1.15
N ASN A 248 -2.45 -23.73 -0.74
CA ASN A 248 -1.19 -22.96 -0.75
C ASN A 248 -0.54 -22.82 -2.14
N LEU A 249 -1.27 -23.08 -3.22
CA LEU A 249 -0.77 -22.90 -4.58
C LEU A 249 -1.00 -21.46 -5.04
N GLN A 250 0.04 -20.84 -5.58
CA GLN A 250 -0.03 -19.50 -6.15
C GLN A 250 -0.37 -19.57 -7.64
N ASN A 251 -0.87 -18.46 -8.19
CA ASN A 251 -1.21 -18.35 -9.61
C ASN A 251 -0.01 -18.63 -10.52
N GLU A 252 1.21 -18.31 -10.08
CA GLU A 252 2.46 -18.62 -10.77
C GLU A 252 2.65 -20.13 -11.00
N VAL A 253 2.24 -20.96 -10.04
CA VAL A 253 2.32 -22.42 -10.18
C VAL A 253 1.36 -22.89 -11.28
N VAL A 254 0.13 -22.38 -11.29
CA VAL A 254 -0.86 -22.71 -12.34
C VAL A 254 -0.36 -22.27 -13.71
N LYS A 255 0.31 -21.11 -13.82
CA LYS A 255 0.91 -20.64 -15.07
C LYS A 255 2.05 -21.54 -15.56
N LEU A 256 2.90 -22.01 -14.65
CA LEU A 256 3.96 -22.96 -14.99
C LEU A 256 3.39 -24.32 -15.40
N LEU A 257 2.34 -24.79 -14.73
CA LEU A 257 1.64 -26.02 -15.10
C LEU A 257 1.01 -25.90 -16.48
N TRP A 258 0.34 -24.78 -16.79
CA TRP A 258 -0.20 -24.52 -18.12
C TRP A 258 0.84 -24.57 -19.23
N ALA A 259 2.03 -24.04 -18.98
CA ALA A 259 3.12 -24.09 -19.96
C ALA A 259 3.64 -25.52 -20.21
N ALA A 260 3.49 -26.42 -19.23
CA ALA A 260 3.98 -27.81 -19.32
C ALA A 260 2.92 -28.79 -19.85
N VAL A 261 1.67 -28.65 -19.40
CA VAL A 261 0.58 -29.62 -19.61
C VAL A 261 -0.76 -28.92 -19.95
N PRO A 262 -0.83 -28.14 -21.04
CA PRO A 262 -2.03 -27.39 -21.40
C PRO A 262 -3.20 -28.32 -21.77
N ASP A 263 -2.91 -29.42 -22.46
CA ASP A 263 -3.90 -30.41 -22.89
C ASP A 263 -4.63 -31.07 -21.71
N GLU A 264 -3.87 -31.47 -20.68
CA GLU A 264 -4.39 -32.11 -19.49
C GLU A 264 -5.24 -31.15 -18.65
N ILE A 265 -4.83 -29.89 -18.54
CA ILE A 265 -5.62 -28.86 -17.85
C ILE A 265 -6.92 -28.60 -18.61
N THR A 266 -6.87 -28.47 -19.94
CA THR A 266 -8.07 -28.29 -20.76
C THR A 266 -9.01 -29.49 -20.64
N ALA A 267 -8.50 -30.71 -20.77
CA ALA A 267 -9.28 -31.92 -20.59
C ALA A 267 -9.92 -31.96 -19.20
N PHE A 268 -9.16 -31.63 -18.14
CA PHE A 268 -9.67 -31.61 -16.77
C PHE A 268 -10.80 -30.59 -16.55
N LEU A 269 -10.66 -29.37 -17.07
CA LEU A 269 -11.73 -28.37 -16.95
C LEU A 269 -12.96 -28.75 -17.78
N ASN A 270 -12.78 -29.42 -18.93
CA ASN A 270 -13.89 -29.94 -19.74
C ASN A 270 -14.61 -31.11 -19.05
N VAL A 271 -13.88 -32.00 -18.36
CA VAL A 271 -14.51 -33.01 -17.51
C VAL A 271 -15.35 -32.35 -16.41
N CYS A 272 -14.87 -31.25 -15.81
CA CYS A 272 -15.67 -30.52 -14.81
C CYS A 272 -16.97 -29.96 -15.42
N LEU A 273 -16.90 -29.45 -16.66
CA LEU A 273 -18.05 -28.93 -17.39
C LEU A 273 -19.06 -30.03 -17.75
N GLU A 274 -18.58 -31.13 -18.31
CA GLU A 274 -19.41 -32.28 -18.71
C GLU A 274 -20.11 -32.92 -17.52
N LEU A 275 -19.40 -33.08 -16.40
CA LEU A 275 -19.98 -33.62 -15.16
C LEU A 275 -20.82 -32.60 -14.40
N GLY A 276 -20.74 -31.31 -14.74
CA GLY A 276 -21.36 -30.23 -13.97
C GLY A 276 -20.90 -30.19 -12.51
N SER A 277 -19.65 -30.58 -12.25
CA SER A 277 -19.06 -30.67 -10.91
C SER A 277 -17.55 -30.46 -10.93
N PHE A 278 -16.95 -30.19 -9.76
CA PHE A 278 -15.51 -29.99 -9.62
C PHE A 278 -15.03 -30.63 -8.29
N PRO A 279 -13.71 -30.78 -8.05
CA PRO A 279 -13.21 -31.39 -6.83
C PRO A 279 -13.80 -30.76 -5.56
N HIS A 280 -14.37 -31.57 -4.68
CA HIS A 280 -15.03 -31.09 -3.45
C HIS A 280 -14.13 -30.17 -2.61
N ALA A 281 -12.81 -30.40 -2.61
CA ALA A 281 -11.84 -29.55 -1.93
C ALA A 281 -11.92 -28.07 -2.34
N TRP A 282 -12.35 -27.77 -3.57
CA TRP A 282 -12.49 -26.40 -4.10
C TRP A 282 -13.70 -25.65 -3.52
N LYS A 283 -14.62 -26.33 -2.82
CA LYS A 283 -15.68 -25.67 -2.03
C LYS A 283 -15.14 -25.01 -0.76
N ASN A 284 -13.92 -25.33 -0.33
CA ASN A 284 -13.29 -24.72 0.84
C ASN A 284 -12.56 -23.43 0.46
N SER A 285 -12.65 -22.40 1.30
CA SER A 285 -11.92 -21.14 1.13
C SER A 285 -11.39 -20.60 2.46
N ASN A 286 -10.24 -19.92 2.41
CA ASN A 286 -9.74 -19.17 3.56
C ASN A 286 -10.30 -17.74 3.51
N LEU A 287 -11.03 -17.30 4.53
CA LEU A 287 -11.58 -15.96 4.60
C LEU A 287 -10.57 -15.01 5.26
N LYS A 288 -10.04 -14.06 4.50
CA LYS A 288 -9.17 -13.01 5.02
C LYS A 288 -9.98 -11.77 5.39
N LEU A 289 -9.87 -11.35 6.64
CA LEU A 289 -10.55 -10.16 7.15
C LEU A 289 -9.67 -8.92 7.01
N LEU A 290 -10.20 -7.89 6.36
CA LEU A 290 -9.55 -6.60 6.15
C LEU A 290 -10.29 -5.50 6.92
N TYR A 291 -9.58 -4.78 7.77
CA TYR A 291 -10.15 -3.63 8.48
C TYR A 291 -10.48 -2.50 7.51
N LYS A 292 -11.71 -1.96 7.59
CA LYS A 292 -12.21 -0.91 6.70
C LYS A 292 -11.58 0.47 6.97
N GLY A 293 -10.79 0.62 8.04
CA GLY A 293 -10.20 1.91 8.43
C GLY A 293 -11.20 2.86 9.10
N LYS A 294 -12.38 2.37 9.51
CA LYS A 294 -13.45 3.11 10.19
C LYS A 294 -14.12 2.17 11.21
N GLY A 295 -14.63 2.75 12.30
CA GLY A 295 -15.23 2.00 13.41
C GLY A 295 -14.21 1.59 14.47
N GLY A 296 -14.62 0.76 15.42
CA GLY A 296 -13.73 0.18 16.41
C GLY A 296 -12.98 -1.02 15.85
N VAL A 297 -11.71 -1.20 16.19
CA VAL A 297 -10.92 -2.39 15.79
C VAL A 297 -11.49 -3.67 16.42
N SER A 298 -12.19 -3.56 17.54
CA SER A 298 -12.87 -4.69 18.19
C SER A 298 -14.29 -4.96 17.67
N ASP A 299 -14.79 -4.20 16.70
CA ASP A 299 -16.11 -4.40 16.09
C ASP A 299 -16.02 -5.23 14.80
N VAL A 300 -16.68 -6.38 14.79
CA VAL A 300 -16.74 -7.32 13.64
C VAL A 300 -17.31 -6.67 12.37
N ASN A 301 -18.20 -5.68 12.48
CA ASN A 301 -18.77 -4.99 11.33
C ASN A 301 -17.77 -4.05 10.62
N SER A 302 -16.69 -3.71 11.32
CA SER A 302 -15.62 -2.85 10.81
C SER A 302 -14.64 -3.59 9.88
N TYR A 303 -14.88 -4.86 9.60
CA TYR A 303 -14.07 -5.69 8.70
C TYR A 303 -14.82 -6.08 7.42
N ARG A 304 -14.06 -6.39 6.37
CA ARG A 304 -14.53 -6.98 5.11
C ARG A 304 -13.85 -8.33 4.93
N GLY A 305 -14.63 -9.38 4.68
CA GLY A 305 -14.10 -10.70 4.34
C GLY A 305 -13.76 -10.80 2.86
N ILE A 306 -12.61 -11.39 2.54
CA ILE A 306 -12.24 -11.78 1.17
C ILE A 306 -11.94 -13.27 1.17
N SER A 307 -12.66 -14.01 0.35
CA SER A 307 -12.48 -15.46 0.18
C SER A 307 -11.28 -15.74 -0.72
N LEU A 308 -10.34 -16.52 -0.19
CA LEU A 308 -9.20 -17.04 -0.92
C LEU A 308 -9.48 -18.49 -1.30
N CYS A 309 -9.78 -18.71 -2.58
CA CYS A 309 -10.05 -20.03 -3.16
C CYS A 309 -8.78 -20.64 -3.77
N CYS A 310 -8.81 -21.95 -4.03
CA CYS A 310 -7.80 -22.67 -4.82
C CYS A 310 -7.50 -21.97 -6.15
N SER A 311 -6.22 -21.91 -6.57
CA SER A 311 -5.84 -21.22 -7.81
C SER A 311 -6.41 -21.87 -9.08
N LEU A 312 -6.56 -23.19 -9.11
CA LEU A 312 -7.21 -23.89 -10.24
C LEU A 312 -8.73 -23.65 -10.27
N TYR A 313 -9.38 -23.58 -9.11
CA TYR A 313 -10.78 -23.12 -9.04
C TYR A 313 -10.91 -21.69 -9.56
N ASN A 314 -9.99 -20.78 -9.19
CA ASN A 314 -10.00 -19.41 -9.69
C ASN A 314 -9.80 -19.33 -11.21
N LEU A 315 -9.09 -20.29 -11.81
CA LEU A 315 -8.99 -20.41 -13.26
C LEU A 315 -10.35 -20.79 -13.86
N LEU A 316 -10.98 -21.86 -13.36
CA LEU A 316 -12.32 -22.28 -13.79
C LEU A 316 -13.36 -21.16 -13.63
N ASP A 317 -13.39 -20.52 -12.46
CA ASP A 317 -14.29 -19.40 -12.15
C ASP A 317 -14.10 -18.23 -13.11
N ARG A 318 -12.87 -17.99 -13.55
CA ARG A 318 -12.57 -16.93 -14.51
C ARG A 318 -12.94 -17.31 -15.94
N VAL A 319 -12.75 -18.56 -16.35
CA VAL A 319 -13.20 -19.06 -17.66
C VAL A 319 -14.72 -18.93 -17.75
N MET A 320 -15.45 -19.43 -16.75
CA MET A 320 -16.91 -19.29 -16.67
C MET A 320 -17.35 -17.83 -16.61
N SER A 321 -16.67 -16.99 -15.84
CA SER A 321 -16.94 -15.55 -15.78
C SER A 321 -16.82 -14.87 -17.14
N ASN A 322 -15.82 -15.25 -17.96
CA ASN A 322 -15.65 -14.67 -19.29
C ASN A 322 -16.81 -15.07 -20.22
N ARG A 323 -17.27 -16.33 -20.15
CA ARG A 323 -18.43 -16.80 -20.91
C ARG A 323 -19.70 -16.07 -20.52
N LEU A 324 -20.02 -16.03 -19.21
CA LEU A 324 -21.16 -15.28 -18.68
C LEU A 324 -21.15 -13.83 -19.15
N TYR A 325 -20.01 -13.15 -19.01
CA TYR A 325 -19.88 -11.76 -19.45
C TYR A 325 -20.16 -11.63 -20.95
N SER A 326 -19.54 -12.47 -21.79
CA SER A 326 -19.72 -12.40 -23.24
C SER A 326 -21.16 -12.65 -23.70
N GLN A 327 -21.87 -13.53 -23.01
CA GLN A 327 -23.23 -13.94 -23.37
C GLN A 327 -24.33 -13.09 -22.75
N LEU A 328 -24.07 -12.33 -21.69
CA LEU A 328 -25.13 -11.64 -20.93
C LEU A 328 -24.92 -10.12 -20.81
N ILE A 329 -23.82 -9.57 -21.33
CA ILE A 329 -23.52 -8.14 -21.19
C ILE A 329 -24.57 -7.23 -21.86
N ASP A 330 -25.25 -7.72 -22.89
CA ASP A 330 -26.35 -7.03 -23.57
C ASP A 330 -27.61 -6.88 -22.70
N LEU A 331 -27.77 -7.72 -21.67
CA LEU A 331 -28.86 -7.63 -20.70
C LEU A 331 -28.56 -6.62 -19.58
N ILE A 332 -27.30 -6.24 -19.39
CA ILE A 332 -26.90 -5.29 -18.35
C ILE A 332 -27.31 -3.87 -18.76
N PRO A 333 -28.07 -3.15 -17.92
CA PRO A 333 -28.66 -1.88 -18.33
C PRO A 333 -27.59 -0.79 -18.53
N ALA A 334 -27.88 0.17 -19.40
CA ALA A 334 -26.94 1.22 -19.78
C ALA A 334 -26.51 2.12 -18.62
N ASN A 335 -27.37 2.26 -17.60
CA ASN A 335 -27.12 3.04 -16.39
C ASN A 335 -26.33 2.28 -15.30
N GLN A 336 -25.88 1.05 -15.55
CA GLN A 336 -24.95 0.30 -14.69
C GLN A 336 -23.49 0.58 -15.03
N PHE A 337 -22.80 1.37 -14.21
CA PHE A 337 -21.40 1.73 -14.39
C PHE A 337 -20.43 0.84 -13.61
N GLY A 338 -20.92 0.13 -12.59
CA GLY A 338 -20.13 -0.76 -11.75
C GLY A 338 -19.88 -2.09 -12.45
N PHE A 339 -18.65 -2.61 -12.35
CA PHE A 339 -18.23 -3.92 -12.87
C PHE A 339 -18.44 -4.19 -14.37
N VAL A 340 -18.77 -3.16 -15.15
CA VAL A 340 -18.88 -3.23 -16.61
C VAL A 340 -17.60 -2.72 -17.27
N LYS A 341 -17.03 -3.48 -18.21
CA LYS A 341 -15.82 -3.09 -18.94
C LYS A 341 -16.06 -1.80 -19.72
N GLY A 342 -15.13 -0.85 -19.60
CA GLY A 342 -15.22 0.44 -20.29
C GLY A 342 -16.13 1.47 -19.60
N ARG A 343 -16.76 1.12 -18.48
CA ARG A 343 -17.49 2.04 -17.61
C ARG A 343 -16.68 2.34 -16.35
N SER A 344 -16.82 3.55 -15.81
CA SER A 344 -16.02 4.05 -14.69
C SER A 344 -16.86 4.82 -13.69
N THR A 345 -16.35 4.96 -12.47
CA THR A 345 -16.95 5.84 -11.45
C THR A 345 -17.07 7.27 -11.95
N ILE A 346 -16.11 7.73 -12.74
CA ILE A 346 -16.07 9.09 -13.28
C ILE A 346 -17.22 9.32 -14.26
N GLN A 347 -17.56 8.35 -15.12
CA GLN A 347 -18.72 8.46 -16.01
C GLN A 347 -20.05 8.48 -15.23
N ALA A 348 -20.20 7.67 -14.18
CA ALA A 348 -21.40 7.72 -13.32
C ALA A 348 -21.56 9.09 -12.63
N VAL A 349 -20.45 9.67 -12.17
CA VAL A 349 -20.41 11.02 -11.60
C VAL A 349 -20.74 12.07 -12.67
N GLN A 350 -20.24 11.91 -13.90
CA GLN A 350 -20.54 12.81 -15.02
C GLN A 350 -22.04 12.83 -15.31
N VAL A 351 -22.70 11.67 -15.40
CA VAL A 351 -24.16 11.59 -15.62
C VAL A 351 -24.93 12.34 -14.53
N LEU A 352 -24.51 12.22 -13.26
CA LEU A 352 -25.13 13.00 -12.19
C LEU A 352 -24.92 14.51 -12.36
N VAL A 353 -23.73 14.95 -12.75
CA VAL A 353 -23.42 16.37 -13.01
C VAL A 353 -24.23 16.90 -14.20
N ASP A 354 -24.35 16.13 -15.28
CA ASP A 354 -25.13 16.48 -16.45
C ASP A 354 -26.62 16.63 -16.09
N GLU A 355 -27.17 15.70 -15.30
CA GLU A 355 -28.54 15.78 -14.83
C GLU A 355 -28.78 17.01 -13.94
N ILE A 356 -27.82 17.33 -13.06
CA ILE A 356 -27.86 18.55 -12.26
C ILE A 356 -27.89 19.79 -13.16
N ASN A 357 -27.00 19.87 -14.17
CA ASN A 357 -26.97 21.03 -15.07
C ASN A 357 -28.29 21.18 -15.80
N PHE A 358 -28.78 20.09 -16.39
CA PHE A 358 -30.00 20.07 -17.17
C PHE A 358 -31.22 20.48 -16.33
N VAL A 359 -31.50 19.78 -15.23
CA VAL A 359 -32.71 20.03 -14.43
C VAL A 359 -32.61 21.33 -13.65
N VAL A 360 -31.47 21.60 -13.01
CA VAL A 360 -31.35 22.73 -12.07
C VAL A 360 -31.08 24.06 -12.76
N TYR A 361 -30.26 24.06 -13.81
CA TYR A 361 -29.78 25.29 -14.43
C TYR A 361 -30.49 25.61 -15.74
N GLU A 362 -30.78 24.60 -16.57
CA GLU A 362 -31.49 24.81 -17.84
C GLU A 362 -33.01 24.85 -17.62
N GLN A 363 -33.58 23.80 -17.02
CA GLN A 363 -35.02 23.73 -16.73
C GLN A 363 -35.44 24.56 -15.52
N LYS A 364 -34.47 24.99 -14.69
CA LYS A 364 -34.70 25.78 -13.48
C LYS A 364 -35.66 25.09 -12.50
N MET A 365 -35.56 23.77 -12.35
CA MET A 365 -36.32 22.98 -11.38
C MET A 365 -35.40 22.45 -10.27
N PRO A 366 -35.90 22.13 -9.06
CA PRO A 366 -35.09 21.37 -8.12
C PRO A 366 -34.82 19.97 -8.67
N LEU A 367 -33.68 19.39 -8.31
CA LEU A 367 -33.37 17.98 -8.53
C LEU A 367 -33.12 17.33 -7.16
N TYR A 368 -33.88 16.28 -6.85
CA TYR A 368 -33.65 15.46 -5.69
C TYR A 368 -32.80 14.25 -6.09
N ALA A 369 -31.74 14.00 -5.34
CA ALA A 369 -30.90 12.83 -5.49
C ALA A 369 -30.92 12.03 -4.19
N LEU A 370 -31.52 10.85 -4.25
CA LEU A 370 -31.57 9.88 -3.17
C LEU A 370 -30.44 8.87 -3.38
N PHE A 371 -29.44 8.94 -2.50
CA PHE A 371 -28.32 8.00 -2.44
C PHE A 371 -28.70 6.83 -1.54
N LEU A 372 -28.66 5.63 -2.09
CA LEU A 372 -29.09 4.39 -1.44
C LEU A 372 -27.87 3.55 -1.05
N ASP A 373 -27.91 2.94 0.14
CA ASP A 373 -26.90 1.99 0.64
C ASP A 373 -27.58 0.65 0.87
N VAL A 374 -27.12 -0.41 0.20
CA VAL A 374 -27.67 -1.77 0.36
C VAL A 374 -26.89 -2.51 1.46
N LYS A 375 -27.60 -3.09 2.43
CA LYS A 375 -27.00 -3.83 3.55
C LYS A 375 -26.28 -5.08 3.05
N LYS A 376 -24.94 -5.03 3.09
CA LYS A 376 -24.05 -6.17 2.84
C LYS A 376 -24.39 -6.87 1.52
N ALA A 377 -24.61 -6.09 0.46
CA ALA A 377 -25.21 -6.54 -0.80
C ALA A 377 -24.62 -7.85 -1.37
N PHE A 378 -23.29 -7.94 -1.45
CA PHE A 378 -22.58 -9.13 -1.93
C PHE A 378 -22.79 -10.37 -1.06
N ASP A 379 -22.95 -10.19 0.25
CA ASP A 379 -23.13 -11.28 1.21
C ASP A 379 -24.58 -11.77 1.27
N SER A 380 -25.54 -10.97 0.77
CA SER A 380 -26.99 -11.20 0.91
C SER A 380 -27.72 -11.58 -0.38
N VAL A 381 -27.20 -11.22 -1.56
CA VAL A 381 -27.91 -11.44 -2.84
C VAL A 381 -28.29 -12.91 -3.04
N SER A 382 -29.56 -13.15 -3.39
CA SER A 382 -30.11 -14.50 -3.52
C SER A 382 -29.47 -15.29 -4.65
N ARG A 383 -28.79 -16.39 -4.31
CA ARG A 383 -28.21 -17.31 -5.30
C ARG A 383 -29.28 -18.04 -6.12
N TYR A 384 -30.42 -18.33 -5.49
CA TYR A 384 -31.56 -18.95 -6.17
C TYR A 384 -32.07 -18.06 -7.29
N PHE A 385 -32.36 -16.79 -6.99
CA PHE A 385 -32.82 -15.82 -7.97
C PHE A 385 -31.81 -15.65 -9.13
N ILE A 386 -30.52 -15.49 -8.81
CA ILE A 386 -29.47 -15.40 -9.84
C ILE A 386 -29.52 -16.62 -10.77
N PHE A 387 -29.65 -17.82 -10.22
CA PHE A 387 -29.66 -19.05 -11.00
C PHE A 387 -30.95 -19.21 -11.82
N GLU A 388 -32.09 -18.87 -11.25
CA GLU A 388 -33.39 -18.84 -11.94
C GLU A 388 -33.35 -17.90 -13.16
N GLU A 389 -32.79 -16.70 -13.01
CA GLU A 389 -32.58 -15.76 -14.13
C GLU A 389 -31.61 -16.30 -15.18
N LEU A 390 -30.51 -16.95 -14.76
CA LEU A 390 -29.56 -17.59 -15.69
C LEU A 390 -30.24 -18.67 -16.54
N VAL A 391 -31.07 -19.52 -15.92
CA VAL A 391 -31.88 -20.53 -16.62
C VAL A 391 -32.87 -19.85 -17.56
N GLY A 392 -33.59 -18.83 -17.08
CA GLY A 392 -34.59 -18.09 -17.84
C GLY A 392 -34.07 -17.42 -19.10
N THR A 393 -32.76 -17.14 -19.20
CA THR A 393 -32.15 -16.60 -20.42
C THR A 393 -32.16 -17.57 -21.60
N GLY A 394 -32.18 -18.88 -21.34
CA GLY A 394 -32.05 -19.91 -22.38
C GLY A 394 -30.72 -19.92 -23.14
N ARG A 395 -29.67 -19.21 -22.65
CA ARG A 395 -28.39 -19.05 -23.36
C ARG A 395 -27.33 -20.09 -23.01
N PHE A 396 -27.54 -20.88 -21.96
CA PHE A 396 -26.56 -21.82 -21.42
C PHE A 396 -26.96 -23.27 -21.66
N SER A 397 -25.96 -24.11 -21.93
CA SER A 397 -26.15 -25.56 -22.00
C SER A 397 -26.42 -26.17 -20.63
N VAL A 398 -27.01 -27.37 -20.61
CA VAL A 398 -27.25 -28.15 -19.38
C VAL A 398 -25.96 -28.37 -18.57
N GLY A 399 -24.83 -28.63 -19.23
CA GLY A 399 -23.52 -28.79 -18.56
C GLY A 399 -23.05 -27.50 -17.88
N GLU A 400 -23.17 -26.35 -18.56
CA GLU A 400 -22.84 -25.04 -17.99
C GLU A 400 -23.75 -24.70 -16.81
N LEU A 401 -25.06 -24.93 -16.93
CA LEU A 401 -26.01 -24.68 -15.85
C LEU A 401 -25.73 -25.58 -14.64
N ASN A 402 -25.43 -26.87 -14.84
CA ASN A 402 -25.06 -27.77 -13.74
C ASN A 402 -23.76 -27.34 -13.05
N LEU A 403 -22.76 -26.92 -13.83
CA LEU A 403 -21.51 -26.39 -13.28
C LEU A 403 -21.74 -25.09 -12.50
N LEU A 404 -22.55 -24.16 -13.05
CA LEU A 404 -22.91 -22.92 -12.37
C LEU A 404 -23.69 -23.18 -11.08
N ALA A 405 -24.60 -24.15 -11.09
CA ALA A 405 -25.30 -24.61 -9.89
C ALA A 405 -24.31 -25.11 -8.83
N GLU A 406 -23.32 -25.93 -9.21
CA GLU A 406 -22.27 -26.39 -8.31
C GLU A 406 -21.39 -25.25 -7.77
N MET A 407 -21.08 -24.25 -8.61
CA MET A 407 -20.27 -23.09 -8.22
C MET A 407 -21.00 -22.14 -7.27
N LEU A 408 -22.33 -22.04 -7.40
CA LEU A 408 -23.23 -21.27 -6.53
C LEU A 408 -23.75 -22.07 -5.33
N ASP A 409 -23.45 -23.35 -5.24
CA ASP A 409 -23.82 -24.17 -4.09
C ASP A 409 -23.07 -23.74 -2.81
N ALA A 410 -23.55 -24.22 -1.66
CA ALA A 410 -22.98 -23.93 -0.35
C ALA A 410 -21.47 -24.20 -0.30
N ASN A 411 -20.74 -23.22 0.21
CA ASN A 411 -19.28 -23.29 0.34
C ASN A 411 -18.85 -23.17 1.81
N LEU A 412 -17.63 -23.65 2.11
CA LEU A 412 -17.08 -23.68 3.46
C LEU A 412 -15.98 -22.64 3.60
N LEU A 413 -16.12 -21.77 4.60
CA LEU A 413 -15.18 -20.69 4.89
C LEU A 413 -14.47 -20.95 6.22
N THR A 414 -13.16 -20.69 6.26
CA THR A 414 -12.39 -20.69 7.52
C THR A 414 -11.64 -19.38 7.70
N VAL A 415 -11.76 -18.77 8.88
CA VAL A 415 -10.99 -17.55 9.22
C VAL A 415 -9.65 -17.96 9.81
N ARG A 416 -8.57 -17.30 9.37
CA ARG A 416 -7.21 -17.52 9.86
C ARG A 416 -6.52 -16.20 10.17
N ASP A 417 -6.02 -16.04 11.41
CA ASP A 417 -5.20 -14.89 11.82
C ASP A 417 -3.69 -15.16 11.72
N GLY A 418 -3.31 -16.41 11.41
CA GLY A 418 -1.92 -16.88 11.31
C GLY A 418 -1.45 -17.71 12.51
N ILE A 419 -2.23 -17.74 13.59
CA ILE A 419 -1.97 -18.53 14.81
C ILE A 419 -3.14 -19.49 15.06
N SER A 420 -4.37 -19.00 14.95
CA SER A 420 -5.61 -19.71 15.20
C SER A 420 -6.43 -19.87 13.91
N VAL A 421 -7.32 -20.86 13.92
CA VAL A 421 -8.26 -21.15 12.83
C VAL A 421 -9.66 -21.25 13.44
N SER A 422 -10.65 -20.61 12.81
CA SER A 422 -12.05 -20.73 13.22
C SER A 422 -12.64 -22.10 12.88
N GLU A 423 -13.78 -22.42 13.47
CA GLU A 423 -14.66 -23.45 12.92
C GLU A 423 -15.05 -23.12 11.48
N SER A 424 -15.45 -24.17 10.74
CA SER A 424 -15.92 -24.05 9.37
C SER A 424 -17.28 -23.36 9.33
N ILE A 425 -17.37 -22.27 8.57
CA ILE A 425 -18.58 -21.48 8.40
C ILE A 425 -19.20 -21.85 7.06
N VAL A 426 -20.45 -22.32 7.07
CA VAL A 426 -21.20 -22.56 5.85
C VAL A 426 -21.71 -21.22 5.30
N GLN A 427 -21.45 -20.97 4.02
CA GLN A 427 -22.00 -19.84 3.28
C GLN A 427 -22.95 -20.39 2.20
N SER A 428 -24.26 -20.24 2.42
CA SER A 428 -25.30 -20.67 1.48
C SER A 428 -25.89 -19.53 0.66
N ASN A 429 -25.70 -18.28 1.08
CA ASN A 429 -26.19 -17.10 0.38
C ASN A 429 -25.06 -16.11 -0.02
N GLY A 430 -25.40 -15.16 -0.89
CA GLY A 430 -24.48 -14.15 -1.40
C GLY A 430 -23.42 -14.71 -2.36
N VAL A 431 -22.75 -13.84 -3.07
CA VAL A 431 -21.66 -14.21 -3.99
C VAL A 431 -20.29 -14.05 -3.30
N LYS A 432 -19.32 -14.90 -3.65
CA LYS A 432 -17.99 -14.93 -3.00
C LYS A 432 -17.23 -13.61 -3.21
N GLN A 433 -16.99 -12.85 -2.15
CA GLN A 433 -16.12 -11.67 -2.24
C GLN A 433 -14.68 -12.09 -2.58
N GLY A 434 -14.22 -11.72 -3.77
CA GLY A 434 -12.90 -12.13 -4.30
C GLY A 434 -12.97 -13.09 -5.49
N GLY A 435 -14.14 -13.67 -5.79
CA GLY A 435 -14.38 -14.42 -7.03
C GLY A 435 -14.34 -13.52 -8.26
N SER A 436 -13.93 -14.09 -9.40
CA SER A 436 -13.92 -13.40 -10.70
C SER A 436 -15.34 -13.19 -11.24
N MET A 437 -16.20 -14.19 -11.05
CA MET A 437 -17.59 -14.19 -11.54
C MET A 437 -18.55 -13.36 -10.66
N SER A 438 -18.26 -13.27 -9.36
CA SER A 438 -19.15 -12.67 -8.36
C SER A 438 -19.60 -11.23 -8.66
N PRO A 439 -18.73 -10.31 -9.11
CA PRO A 439 -19.17 -8.95 -9.45
C PRO A 439 -20.15 -8.90 -10.63
N PHE A 440 -19.98 -9.78 -11.63
CA PHE A 440 -20.88 -9.84 -12.77
C PHE A 440 -22.25 -10.41 -12.38
N LEU A 441 -22.28 -11.49 -11.61
CA LEU A 441 -23.53 -12.06 -11.12
C LEU A 441 -24.33 -11.09 -10.24
N PHE A 442 -23.65 -10.27 -9.45
CA PHE A 442 -24.31 -9.25 -8.65
C PHE A 442 -25.03 -8.21 -9.52
N ILE A 443 -24.36 -7.67 -10.56
CA ILE A 443 -25.02 -6.69 -11.45
C ILE A 443 -26.07 -7.35 -12.35
N PHE A 444 -25.91 -8.62 -12.68
CA PHE A 444 -26.90 -9.41 -13.42
C PHE A 444 -28.16 -9.65 -12.59
N ALA A 445 -28.05 -9.90 -11.28
CA ALA A 445 -29.21 -9.98 -10.38
C ALA A 445 -30.08 -8.70 -10.38
N LEU A 446 -29.52 -7.58 -10.85
CA LEU A 446 -30.17 -6.27 -10.91
C LEU A 446 -30.40 -5.81 -12.36
N SER A 447 -30.32 -6.69 -13.35
CA SER A 447 -30.35 -6.30 -14.77
C SER A 447 -31.68 -5.70 -15.21
N ASP A 448 -32.77 -6.17 -14.63
CA ASP A 448 -34.15 -5.77 -14.94
C ASP A 448 -34.64 -4.59 -14.07
N ILE A 449 -33.78 -4.00 -13.24
CA ILE A 449 -34.17 -2.96 -12.26
C ILE A 449 -34.88 -1.76 -12.86
N ASN A 450 -34.60 -1.40 -14.12
CA ASN A 450 -35.26 -0.28 -14.78
C ASN A 450 -36.73 -0.58 -15.14
N SER A 451 -37.14 -1.84 -15.19
CA SER A 451 -38.53 -2.24 -15.50
C SER A 451 -39.54 -1.75 -14.46
N ILE A 452 -39.11 -1.49 -13.23
CA ILE A 452 -40.00 -1.03 -12.16
C ILE A 452 -40.32 0.48 -12.25
N PHE A 453 -39.62 1.22 -13.11
CA PHE A 453 -39.79 2.67 -13.28
C PHE A 453 -40.49 3.04 -14.58
N VAL A 454 -41.10 2.09 -15.30
CA VAL A 454 -41.77 2.33 -16.59
C VAL A 454 -42.88 3.38 -16.46
N ASP A 455 -43.61 3.39 -15.35
CA ASP A 455 -44.68 4.35 -15.05
C ASP A 455 -44.15 5.70 -14.51
N PHE A 456 -42.83 5.85 -14.34
CA PHE A 456 -42.17 7.02 -13.78
C PHE A 456 -41.09 7.55 -14.75
N PRO A 457 -41.48 8.11 -15.91
CA PRO A 457 -40.53 8.50 -16.96
C PRO A 457 -39.55 9.62 -16.55
N ASP A 458 -39.92 10.43 -15.54
CA ASP A 458 -39.08 11.49 -15.00
C ASP A 458 -38.09 10.99 -13.93
N VAL A 459 -38.19 9.72 -13.52
CA VAL A 459 -37.30 9.11 -12.55
C VAL A 459 -36.12 8.45 -13.27
N LYS A 460 -34.92 8.89 -12.91
CA LYS A 460 -33.67 8.33 -13.44
C LYS A 460 -32.91 7.61 -12.34
N MET A 461 -32.22 6.54 -12.72
CA MET A 461 -31.38 5.78 -11.81
C MET A 461 -29.94 5.72 -12.33
N ILE A 462 -28.97 5.90 -11.44
CA ILE A 462 -27.55 5.66 -11.71
C ILE A 462 -27.10 4.52 -10.80
N LEU A 463 -26.47 3.51 -11.39
CA LEU A 463 -26.00 2.33 -10.67
C LEU A 463 -24.48 2.24 -10.75
N TYR A 464 -23.82 2.03 -9.62
CA TYR A 464 -22.44 1.58 -9.56
C TYR A 464 -22.35 0.39 -8.62
N ALA A 465 -22.65 -0.79 -9.16
CA ALA A 465 -22.87 -1.98 -8.36
C ALA A 465 -23.95 -1.75 -7.28
N ASP A 466 -23.58 -1.80 -5.99
CA ASP A 466 -24.47 -1.61 -4.85
C ASP A 466 -24.71 -0.13 -4.49
N ASP A 467 -23.85 0.79 -4.95
CA ASP A 467 -24.09 2.23 -4.82
C ASP A 467 -25.13 2.67 -5.86
N MET A 468 -26.34 3.00 -5.42
CA MET A 468 -27.45 3.40 -6.29
C MET A 468 -27.88 4.85 -6.02
N VAL A 469 -28.27 5.57 -7.08
CA VAL A 469 -28.81 6.93 -6.97
C VAL A 469 -30.11 7.03 -7.74
N LEU A 470 -31.16 7.44 -7.05
CA LEU A 470 -32.47 7.74 -7.63
C LEU A 470 -32.63 9.26 -7.78
N LEU A 471 -33.02 9.70 -8.97
CA LEU A 471 -33.06 11.11 -9.36
C LEU A 471 -34.46 11.48 -9.85
N SER A 472 -35.01 12.58 -9.36
CA SER A 472 -36.25 13.17 -9.89
C SER A 472 -36.38 14.64 -9.49
N SER A 473 -37.14 15.42 -10.27
CA SER A 473 -37.53 16.78 -9.91
C SER A 473 -38.66 16.83 -8.88
N SER A 474 -39.34 15.69 -8.65
CA SER A 474 -40.47 15.52 -7.74
C SER A 474 -40.11 14.62 -6.56
N LEU A 475 -40.36 15.09 -5.34
CA LEU A 475 -40.13 14.30 -4.13
C LEU A 475 -41.14 13.15 -4.00
N ASP A 476 -42.37 13.34 -4.50
CA ASP A 476 -43.40 12.31 -4.49
C ASP A 476 -43.06 11.14 -5.43
N ASP A 477 -42.45 11.42 -6.58
CA ASP A 477 -42.02 10.38 -7.51
C ASP A 477 -40.85 9.58 -6.94
N ILE A 478 -39.91 10.23 -6.24
CA ILE A 478 -38.88 9.52 -5.46
C ILE A 478 -39.52 8.60 -4.43
N ARG A 479 -40.53 9.09 -3.69
CA ARG A 479 -41.18 8.29 -2.64
C ARG A 479 -41.83 7.03 -3.22
N ARG A 480 -42.67 7.17 -4.25
CA ARG A 480 -43.36 6.05 -4.90
C ARG A 480 -42.38 5.06 -5.55
N SER A 481 -41.37 5.60 -6.24
CA SER A 481 -40.33 4.78 -6.88
C SER A 481 -39.46 4.04 -5.87
N LEU A 482 -39.18 4.65 -4.71
CA LEU A 482 -38.46 4.01 -3.62
C LEU A 482 -39.27 2.85 -3.01
N GLU A 483 -40.59 2.98 -2.87
CA GLU A 483 -41.45 1.89 -2.39
C GLU A 483 -41.38 0.67 -3.32
N LEU A 484 -41.51 0.89 -4.64
CA LEU A 484 -41.34 -0.17 -5.65
C LEU A 484 -39.93 -0.78 -5.62
N LEU A 485 -38.90 0.04 -5.46
CA LEU A 485 -37.52 -0.43 -5.39
C LEU A 485 -37.27 -1.27 -4.13
N ILE A 486 -37.86 -0.92 -2.99
CA ILE A 486 -37.72 -1.71 -1.77
C ILE A 486 -38.31 -3.11 -1.97
N ASP A 487 -39.48 -3.21 -2.59
CA ASP A 487 -40.12 -4.50 -2.82
C ASP A 487 -39.35 -5.33 -3.87
N TYR A 488 -38.82 -4.67 -4.92
CA TYR A 488 -37.92 -5.27 -5.90
C TYR A 488 -36.64 -5.85 -5.27
N LEU A 489 -36.02 -5.11 -4.35
CA LEU A 489 -34.81 -5.53 -3.63
C LEU A 489 -35.13 -6.68 -2.66
N ALA A 490 -36.25 -6.59 -1.95
CA ALA A 490 -36.69 -7.63 -1.01
C ALA A 490 -36.90 -8.98 -1.70
N PHE A 491 -37.44 -8.99 -2.92
CA PHE A 491 -37.58 -10.21 -3.74
C PHE A 491 -36.22 -10.89 -4.06
N ARG A 492 -35.12 -10.14 -3.99
CA ARG A 492 -33.74 -10.59 -4.27
C ARG A 492 -32.91 -10.80 -3.01
N ASP A 493 -33.56 -10.86 -1.85
CA ASP A 493 -32.95 -10.94 -0.51
C ASP A 493 -32.02 -9.74 -0.19
N LEU A 494 -32.26 -8.60 -0.83
CA LEU A 494 -31.53 -7.35 -0.60
C LEU A 494 -32.36 -6.38 0.26
N GLU A 495 -31.68 -5.71 1.19
CA GLU A 495 -32.31 -4.76 2.11
C GLU A 495 -31.56 -3.44 2.09
N LEU A 496 -32.28 -2.32 2.20
CA LEU A 496 -31.68 -0.99 2.31
C LEU A 496 -31.21 -0.70 3.74
N ASN A 497 -30.14 0.09 3.84
CA ASN A 497 -29.63 0.67 5.06
C ASN A 497 -30.10 2.11 5.21
N PHE A 498 -31.33 2.30 5.70
CA PHE A 498 -31.95 3.62 5.80
C PHE A 498 -31.12 4.64 6.59
N ASP A 499 -30.38 4.21 7.63
CA ASP A 499 -29.47 5.08 8.40
C ASP A 499 -28.37 5.71 7.52
N LYS A 500 -27.93 4.98 6.49
CA LYS A 500 -26.89 5.42 5.56
C LYS A 500 -27.44 6.00 4.27
N CYS A 501 -28.69 5.69 3.91
CA CYS A 501 -29.39 6.39 2.83
C CYS A 501 -29.46 7.88 3.14
N LYS A 502 -29.18 8.71 2.14
CA LYS A 502 -29.23 10.18 2.25
C LYS A 502 -29.90 10.76 1.04
N ILE A 503 -30.64 11.84 1.23
CA ILE A 503 -31.22 12.60 0.12
C ILE A 503 -30.59 13.99 0.06
N MET A 504 -30.33 14.47 -1.15
CA MET A 504 -29.83 15.82 -1.37
C MET A 504 -30.69 16.54 -2.40
N LYS A 505 -31.09 17.77 -2.08
CA LYS A 505 -31.83 18.66 -2.97
C LYS A 505 -30.86 19.63 -3.63
N PHE A 506 -30.63 19.44 -4.93
CA PHE A 506 -29.89 20.38 -5.76
C PHE A 506 -30.79 21.53 -6.22
N ARG A 507 -30.28 22.76 -6.16
CA ARG A 507 -31.02 23.97 -6.53
C ARG A 507 -30.09 25.13 -6.89
N ASN A 508 -30.59 26.03 -7.75
CA ASN A 508 -29.88 27.28 -8.06
C ASN A 508 -29.90 28.25 -6.85
N LYS A 509 -28.78 28.96 -6.62
CA LYS A 509 -28.64 29.96 -5.56
C LYS A 509 -29.61 31.11 -5.82
N GLY A 510 -30.60 31.26 -4.95
CA GLY A 510 -31.63 32.31 -5.04
C GLY A 510 -33.07 31.79 -4.85
N ARG A 511 -33.31 30.48 -4.98
CA ARG A 511 -34.65 29.86 -4.82
C ARG A 511 -34.92 29.22 -3.45
N GLY A 512 -34.51 29.90 -2.38
CA GLY A 512 -34.90 29.56 -0.99
C GLY A 512 -34.08 28.49 -0.26
N ARG A 513 -34.29 28.38 1.06
CA ARG A 513 -33.73 27.33 1.94
C ARG A 513 -34.47 26.00 1.75
N LEU A 514 -34.00 24.91 2.37
CA LEU A 514 -34.84 23.69 2.47
C LEU A 514 -36.18 24.11 3.10
N ALA A 515 -37.29 23.71 2.49
CA ALA A 515 -38.59 23.98 3.09
C ALA A 515 -38.76 23.05 4.30
N LYS A 516 -39.50 23.48 5.34
CA LYS A 516 -39.86 22.57 6.45
C LYS A 516 -40.68 21.36 5.98
N SER A 517 -41.26 21.43 4.79
CA SER A 517 -42.03 20.37 4.12
C SER A 517 -41.19 19.36 3.33
N ASP A 518 -39.87 19.59 3.18
CA ASP A 518 -38.99 18.64 2.50
C ASP A 518 -38.67 17.48 3.48
N THR A 519 -39.60 16.55 3.65
CA THR A 519 -39.42 15.33 4.46
C THR A 519 -39.73 14.10 3.60
N LEU A 520 -38.82 13.12 3.60
CA LEU A 520 -39.02 11.83 2.96
C LEU A 520 -39.07 10.77 4.06
N ILE A 521 -40.25 10.17 4.23
CA ILE A 521 -40.49 9.09 5.19
C ILE A 521 -40.96 7.90 4.38
N VAL A 522 -40.28 6.76 4.52
CA VAL A 522 -40.66 5.50 3.87
C VAL A 522 -40.62 4.38 4.90
N LYS A 523 -41.67 3.56 4.96
CA LYS A 523 -41.85 2.50 5.97
C LYS A 523 -41.64 2.97 7.43
N ASN A 524 -42.11 4.18 7.74
CA ASN A 524 -41.93 4.87 9.04
C ASN A 524 -40.48 5.26 9.40
N GLU A 525 -39.54 5.15 8.46
CA GLU A 525 -38.15 5.58 8.66
C GLU A 525 -37.88 6.88 7.89
N PRO A 526 -37.47 7.97 8.57
CA PRO A 526 -37.15 9.24 7.92
C PRO A 526 -35.76 9.18 7.28
N ILE A 527 -35.65 9.58 6.01
CA ILE A 527 -34.37 9.70 5.31
C ILE A 527 -33.81 11.11 5.51
N GLU A 528 -32.54 11.20 5.93
CA GLU A 528 -31.89 12.46 6.24
C GLU A 528 -31.58 13.29 4.98
N PHE A 529 -32.02 14.56 4.98
CA PHE A 529 -31.61 15.56 3.99
C PHE A 529 -30.25 16.15 4.33
N VAL A 530 -29.30 16.04 3.39
CA VAL A 530 -27.95 16.57 3.55
C VAL A 530 -27.67 17.73 2.60
N SER A 531 -26.72 18.59 2.97
CA SER A 531 -26.23 19.68 2.09
C SER A 531 -24.89 19.37 1.42
N GLU A 532 -24.26 18.28 1.83
CA GLU A 532 -22.99 17.77 1.33
C GLU A 532 -23.01 16.24 1.37
N PHE A 533 -22.64 15.59 0.26
CA PHE A 533 -22.56 14.13 0.17
C PHE A 533 -21.35 13.70 -0.67
N THR A 534 -20.70 12.58 -0.31
CA THR A 534 -19.61 12.01 -1.10
C THR A 534 -20.14 10.83 -1.93
N TYR A 535 -20.36 11.04 -3.23
CA TYR A 535 -20.79 9.99 -4.16
C TYR A 535 -19.60 9.53 -5.02
N LEU A 536 -19.31 8.22 -5.00
CA LEU A 536 -18.19 7.60 -5.73
C LEU A 536 -16.85 8.35 -5.59
N GLY A 537 -16.60 8.90 -4.39
CA GLY A 537 -15.38 9.62 -4.07
C GLY A 537 -15.33 11.10 -4.49
N VAL A 538 -16.41 11.65 -5.07
CA VAL A 538 -16.59 13.08 -5.36
C VAL A 538 -17.55 13.72 -4.37
N VAL A 539 -17.18 14.88 -3.82
CA VAL A 539 -18.00 15.62 -2.84
C VAL A 539 -18.91 16.60 -3.57
N PHE A 540 -20.20 16.39 -3.47
CA PHE A 540 -21.22 17.30 -3.99
C PHE A 540 -21.75 18.23 -2.88
N GLN A 541 -22.17 19.43 -3.29
CA GLN A 541 -22.83 20.42 -2.46
C GLN A 541 -24.21 20.75 -3.04
N SER A 542 -25.12 21.37 -2.29
CA SER A 542 -26.49 21.67 -2.77
C SER A 542 -26.59 22.52 -4.05
N SER A 543 -25.53 23.23 -4.46
CA SER A 543 -25.53 23.90 -5.77
C SER A 543 -25.22 22.94 -6.93
N GLY A 544 -24.63 21.78 -6.68
CA GLY A 544 -24.25 20.80 -7.71
C GLY A 544 -23.03 21.17 -8.55
N ILE A 545 -22.76 22.46 -8.73
CA ILE A 545 -21.63 22.98 -9.54
C ILE A 545 -20.48 23.57 -8.70
N SER A 546 -20.46 23.35 -7.38
CA SER A 546 -19.39 23.85 -6.50
C SER A 546 -18.64 22.68 -5.90
N PHE A 547 -17.34 22.64 -6.17
CA PHE A 547 -16.46 21.53 -5.79
C PHE A 547 -15.32 21.95 -4.86
N SER A 548 -15.35 23.18 -4.30
CA SER A 548 -14.27 23.66 -3.43
C SER A 548 -14.09 22.81 -2.17
N LYS A 549 -15.16 22.19 -1.65
CA LYS A 549 -15.08 21.21 -0.55
C LYS A 549 -14.44 19.88 -0.99
N HIS A 550 -14.76 19.39 -2.18
CA HIS A 550 -14.11 18.22 -2.79
C HIS A 550 -12.60 18.44 -2.88
N ILE A 551 -12.19 19.57 -3.46
CA ILE A 551 -10.79 19.96 -3.59
C ILE A 551 -10.10 20.02 -2.24
N ALA A 552 -10.71 20.68 -1.24
CA ALA A 552 -10.13 20.74 0.10
C ALA A 552 -9.91 19.34 0.72
N LYS A 553 -10.85 18.41 0.53
CA LYS A 553 -10.75 17.03 1.02
C LYS A 553 -9.65 16.25 0.30
N LYS A 554 -9.55 16.34 -1.02
CA LYS A 554 -8.52 15.67 -1.83
C LYS A 554 -7.13 16.23 -1.57
N VAL A 555 -6.98 17.55 -1.49
CA VAL A 555 -5.73 18.22 -1.11
C VAL A 555 -5.26 17.77 0.27
N ARG A 556 -6.16 17.73 1.26
CA ARG A 556 -5.82 17.25 2.61
C ARG A 556 -5.35 15.80 2.59
N ALA A 557 -6.05 14.91 1.89
CA ALA A 557 -5.66 13.50 1.77
C ALA A 557 -4.29 13.33 1.09
N ALA A 558 -4.03 14.07 0.01
CA ALA A 558 -2.76 14.03 -0.71
C ALA A 558 -1.58 14.58 0.12
N ILE A 559 -1.82 15.62 0.92
CA ILE A 559 -0.82 16.14 1.87
C ILE A 559 -0.53 15.12 2.98
N LEU A 560 -1.54 14.42 3.50
CA LEU A 560 -1.34 13.34 4.48
C LEU A 560 -0.55 12.17 3.88
N ALA A 561 -0.85 11.79 2.63
CA ALA A 561 -0.07 10.78 1.91
C ALA A 561 1.39 11.21 1.76
N THR A 562 1.63 12.47 1.40
CA THR A 562 2.98 13.06 1.35
C THR A 562 3.65 13.01 2.72
N ALA A 563 2.93 13.31 3.80
CA ALA A 563 3.46 13.28 5.16
C ALA A 563 3.92 11.87 5.58
N ALA A 564 3.17 10.83 5.20
CA ALA A 564 3.50 9.43 5.48
C ALA A 564 4.80 8.95 4.80
N LEU A 565 5.22 9.58 3.70
CA LEU A 565 6.45 9.24 2.99
C LEU A 565 7.69 9.83 3.71
N GLN A 566 8.17 9.16 4.76
CA GLN A 566 9.26 9.66 5.61
C GLN A 566 10.63 9.68 4.91
N SER A 567 10.87 8.77 3.96
CA SER A 567 12.16 8.61 3.27
C SER A 567 12.36 9.53 2.06
N LEU A 568 11.40 10.40 1.72
CA LEU A 568 11.50 11.33 0.58
C LEU A 568 12.78 12.19 0.56
N PRO A 569 13.25 12.77 1.68
CA PRO A 569 14.50 13.53 1.71
C PRO A 569 15.74 12.71 1.32
N LYS A 570 15.67 11.39 1.44
CA LYS A 570 16.78 10.48 1.15
C LYS A 570 16.72 9.92 -0.26
N SER A 571 15.56 9.90 -0.93
CA SER A 571 15.47 9.44 -2.32
C SER A 571 16.11 10.45 -3.28
N SER A 572 16.48 10.01 -4.49
CA SER A 572 16.79 10.94 -5.58
C SER A 572 15.57 11.79 -5.91
N LEU A 573 15.79 12.98 -6.48
CA LEU A 573 14.70 13.85 -6.89
C LEU A 573 13.84 13.20 -7.99
N SER A 574 14.47 12.51 -8.95
CA SER A 574 13.76 11.80 -10.02
C SER A 574 12.83 10.70 -9.47
N THR A 575 13.30 9.91 -8.50
CA THR A 575 12.47 8.91 -7.82
C THR A 575 11.37 9.58 -6.99
N ALA A 576 11.65 10.70 -6.32
CA ALA A 576 10.62 11.44 -5.59
C ALA A 576 9.50 11.92 -6.51
N LEU A 577 9.82 12.47 -7.69
CA LEU A 577 8.82 12.89 -8.67
C LEU A 577 7.99 11.70 -9.20
N LYS A 578 8.62 10.56 -9.47
CA LYS A 578 7.89 9.33 -9.83
C LYS A 578 6.95 8.87 -8.71
N ILE A 579 7.39 8.95 -7.44
CA ILE A 579 6.54 8.64 -6.28
C ILE A 579 5.36 9.60 -6.19
N PHE A 580 5.58 10.89 -6.45
CA PHE A 580 4.49 11.86 -6.51
C PHE A 580 3.44 11.44 -7.53
N ASP A 581 3.86 11.13 -8.75
CA ASP A 581 2.96 10.76 -9.85
C ASP A 581 2.19 9.46 -9.58
N LEU A 582 2.80 8.50 -8.90
CA LEU A 582 2.19 7.19 -8.63
C LEU A 582 1.33 7.15 -7.36
N ALA A 583 1.70 7.91 -6.32
CA ALA A 583 1.10 7.77 -4.99
C ALA A 583 0.33 9.01 -4.51
N VAL A 584 0.71 10.22 -4.94
CA VAL A 584 0.16 11.47 -4.41
C VAL A 584 -0.78 12.14 -5.42
N ALA A 585 -0.32 12.28 -6.68
CA ALA A 585 -1.07 12.91 -7.75
C ALA A 585 -2.46 12.27 -7.96
N PRO A 586 -2.61 10.93 -8.01
CA PRO A 586 -3.92 10.29 -8.23
C PRO A 586 -4.94 10.57 -7.11
N ILE A 587 -4.46 10.79 -5.88
CA ILE A 587 -5.32 11.17 -4.75
C ILE A 587 -5.87 12.58 -4.95
N ALA A 588 -5.02 13.51 -5.38
CA ALA A 588 -5.38 14.91 -5.59
C ALA A 588 -6.23 15.13 -6.86
N SER A 589 -5.97 14.38 -7.93
CA SER A 589 -6.62 14.54 -9.24
C SER A 589 -7.90 13.73 -9.42
N TYR A 590 -8.31 12.91 -8.43
CA TYR A 590 -9.53 12.12 -8.56
C TYR A 590 -10.78 12.99 -8.80
N GLY A 591 -11.46 12.75 -9.92
CA GLY A 591 -12.64 13.52 -10.33
C GLY A 591 -12.33 14.75 -11.18
N ILE A 592 -11.05 15.08 -11.45
CA ILE A 592 -10.67 16.33 -12.13
C ILE A 592 -11.32 16.49 -13.50
N GLN A 593 -11.43 15.39 -14.26
CA GLN A 593 -12.02 15.36 -15.61
C GLN A 593 -13.46 15.89 -15.65
N VAL A 594 -14.23 15.67 -14.58
CA VAL A 594 -15.64 16.08 -14.48
C VAL A 594 -15.75 17.49 -13.92
N ILE A 595 -14.96 17.79 -12.88
CA ILE A 595 -15.13 19.04 -12.12
C ILE A 595 -14.37 20.22 -12.71
N TRP A 596 -13.44 19.98 -13.65
CA TRP A 596 -12.55 20.99 -14.22
C TRP A 596 -13.25 22.29 -14.66
N PRO A 597 -14.37 22.25 -15.40
CA PRO A 597 -15.05 23.47 -15.86
C PRO A 597 -15.57 24.36 -14.72
N TYR A 598 -15.75 23.78 -13.53
CA TYR A 598 -16.34 24.44 -12.37
C TYR A 598 -15.30 24.92 -11.36
N LEU A 599 -14.01 24.68 -11.60
CA LEU A 599 -12.97 25.06 -10.65
C LEU A 599 -12.68 26.55 -10.69
N THR A 600 -12.67 27.17 -9.51
CA THR A 600 -12.27 28.56 -9.35
C THR A 600 -10.75 28.71 -9.31
N LEU A 601 -10.25 29.93 -9.55
CA LEU A 601 -8.82 30.23 -9.40
C LEU A 601 -8.28 29.88 -7.99
N HIS A 602 -9.12 30.01 -6.95
CA HIS A 602 -8.76 29.57 -5.60
C HIS A 602 -8.58 28.06 -5.49
N ASP A 603 -9.42 27.28 -6.18
CA ASP A 603 -9.37 25.82 -6.17
C ASP A 603 -8.14 25.30 -6.93
N LEU A 604 -7.81 25.90 -8.08
CA LEU A 604 -6.58 25.60 -8.83
C LEU A 604 -5.33 25.88 -7.97
N ASN A 605 -5.28 27.06 -7.33
CA ASN A 605 -4.17 27.38 -6.42
C ASN A 605 -4.07 26.41 -5.23
N LYS A 606 -5.21 25.95 -4.68
CA LYS A 606 -5.23 24.92 -3.63
C LYS A 606 -4.67 23.59 -4.10
N LEU A 607 -5.04 23.12 -5.29
CA LEU A 607 -4.49 21.91 -5.88
C LEU A 607 -2.98 22.02 -6.09
N GLU A 608 -2.50 23.15 -6.60
CA GLU A 608 -1.06 23.41 -6.80
C GLU A 608 -0.27 23.33 -5.48
N THR A 609 -0.92 23.59 -4.33
CA THR A 609 -0.26 23.44 -3.02
C THR A 609 0.19 22.00 -2.73
N VAL A 610 -0.42 21.00 -3.36
CA VAL A 610 -0.08 19.58 -3.17
C VAL A 610 1.33 19.30 -3.67
N LYS A 611 1.62 19.62 -4.95
CA LYS A 611 2.94 19.42 -5.55
C LYS A 611 3.97 20.34 -4.90
N SER A 612 3.65 21.60 -4.65
CA SER A 612 4.60 22.50 -3.99
C SER A 612 4.99 22.05 -2.56
N ARG A 613 4.06 21.52 -1.76
CA ARG A 613 4.38 20.95 -0.44
C ARG A 613 5.19 19.65 -0.55
N PHE A 614 4.88 18.83 -1.54
CA PHE A 614 5.65 17.64 -1.84
C PHE A 614 7.11 17.98 -2.19
N LEU A 615 7.32 18.92 -3.13
CA LEU A 615 8.64 19.39 -3.53
C LEU A 615 9.41 19.98 -2.35
N LYS A 616 8.77 20.84 -1.54
CA LYS A 616 9.42 21.39 -0.34
C LYS A 616 9.89 20.28 0.62
N LYS A 617 9.11 19.21 0.79
CA LYS A 617 9.53 18.06 1.61
C LYS A 617 10.69 17.29 0.97
N ALA A 618 10.63 17.00 -0.33
CA ALA A 618 11.68 16.27 -1.05
C ALA A 618 13.01 17.04 -1.10
N LEU A 619 12.93 18.37 -1.19
CA LEU A 619 14.05 19.31 -1.23
C LEU A 619 14.51 19.78 0.16
N CYS A 620 13.91 19.31 1.25
CA CYS A 620 14.22 19.71 2.63
C CYS A 620 14.03 21.22 2.94
N LEU A 621 13.13 21.89 2.21
CA LEU A 621 12.80 23.30 2.35
C LEU A 621 11.74 23.53 3.44
N SER A 622 11.69 24.76 3.95
CA SER A 622 10.62 25.19 4.87
C SER A 622 9.25 25.20 4.19
N LYS A 623 8.19 24.88 4.94
CA LYS A 623 6.80 24.96 4.46
C LYS A 623 6.40 26.37 4.01
N PHE A 624 7.03 27.40 4.58
CA PHE A 624 6.79 28.82 4.29
C PHE A 624 7.58 29.32 3.08
N MET A 625 8.46 28.49 2.51
CA MET A 625 9.25 28.90 1.35
C MET A 625 8.35 29.27 0.17
N LYS A 626 8.73 30.29 -0.61
CA LYS A 626 8.06 30.65 -1.86
C LYS A 626 8.02 29.41 -2.78
N SER A 627 6.82 28.98 -3.17
CA SER A 627 6.64 27.72 -3.91
C SER A 627 7.40 27.71 -5.25
N ARG A 628 7.43 28.84 -5.97
CA ARG A 628 8.15 29.00 -7.24
C ARG A 628 9.62 28.52 -7.20
N LEU A 629 10.35 28.85 -6.13
CA LEU A 629 11.76 28.44 -5.99
C LEU A 629 11.90 26.91 -5.88
N ALA A 630 10.90 26.23 -5.31
CA ALA A 630 10.89 24.78 -5.22
C ALA A 630 10.64 24.11 -6.57
N TYR A 631 9.86 24.72 -7.46
CA TYR A 631 9.68 24.23 -8.84
C TYR A 631 10.95 24.42 -9.66
N GLU A 632 11.56 25.61 -9.60
CA GLU A 632 12.82 25.89 -10.30
C GLU A 632 13.96 24.99 -9.82
N LEU A 633 14.12 24.78 -8.51
CA LEU A 633 15.11 23.83 -7.96
C LEU A 633 14.86 22.41 -8.46
N ALA A 634 13.58 22.03 -8.54
CA ALA A 634 13.21 20.70 -8.96
C ALA A 634 13.29 20.49 -10.47
N ASP A 635 13.34 21.56 -11.25
CA ASP A 635 13.16 21.55 -12.71
C ASP A 635 11.89 20.76 -13.09
N SER A 636 10.75 21.25 -12.60
CA SER A 636 9.47 20.56 -12.77
C SER A 636 8.38 21.52 -13.22
N GLU A 637 7.56 21.09 -14.17
CA GLU A 637 6.31 21.76 -14.60
C GLU A 637 5.32 21.98 -13.45
N PHE A 638 4.34 22.86 -13.61
CA PHE A 638 3.29 23.02 -12.61
C PHE A 638 2.37 21.80 -12.55
N PHE A 639 1.74 21.55 -11.39
CA PHE A 639 0.86 20.40 -11.25
C PHE A 639 -0.38 20.55 -12.13
N MET A 640 -0.96 21.76 -12.18
CA MET A 640 -2.14 21.99 -13.02
C MET A 640 -1.86 21.86 -14.51
N GLU A 641 -0.69 22.31 -15.00
CA GLU A 641 -0.25 22.14 -16.39
C GLU A 641 -0.15 20.67 -16.75
N LYS A 642 0.51 19.89 -15.89
CA LYS A 642 0.63 18.44 -16.05
C LYS A 642 -0.74 17.77 -16.14
N LEU A 643 -1.67 18.13 -15.26
CA LEU A 643 -3.03 17.56 -15.27
C LEU A 643 -3.80 17.92 -16.53
N ALA A 644 -3.69 19.18 -16.99
CA ALA A 644 -4.35 19.63 -18.21
C ALA A 644 -3.85 18.84 -19.43
N SER A 645 -2.53 18.66 -19.55
CA SER A 645 -1.92 17.86 -20.62
C SER A 645 -2.29 16.37 -20.50
N GLN A 646 -2.13 15.76 -19.32
CA GLN A 646 -2.34 14.34 -19.08
C GLN A 646 -3.77 13.89 -19.39
N PHE A 647 -4.76 14.71 -19.05
CA PHE A 647 -6.17 14.38 -19.20
C PHE A 647 -6.84 15.07 -20.40
N SER A 648 -6.07 15.81 -21.21
CA SER A 648 -6.57 16.61 -22.34
C SER A 648 -7.77 17.48 -21.93
N LEU A 649 -7.63 18.20 -20.82
CA LEU A 649 -8.71 19.00 -20.24
C LEU A 649 -9.03 20.20 -21.14
N PRO A 650 -10.31 20.63 -21.21
CA PRO A 650 -10.69 21.75 -22.05
C PRO A 650 -10.08 23.05 -21.56
N GLU A 651 -9.85 23.98 -22.50
CA GLU A 651 -9.39 25.33 -22.18
C GLU A 651 -10.40 26.04 -21.27
N SER A 652 -9.87 26.82 -20.33
CA SER A 652 -10.67 27.56 -19.37
C SER A 652 -10.00 28.91 -19.10
N PRO A 653 -10.72 30.04 -19.21
CA PRO A 653 -10.18 31.36 -18.88
C PRO A 653 -9.62 31.43 -17.45
N THR A 654 -10.15 30.60 -16.55
CA THR A 654 -9.68 30.50 -15.16
C THR A 654 -8.32 29.80 -15.06
N PHE A 655 -8.08 28.82 -15.94
CA PHE A 655 -6.80 28.12 -16.04
C PHE A 655 -5.74 29.02 -16.68
N ASP A 656 -6.05 29.72 -17.77
CA ASP A 656 -5.11 30.65 -18.42
C ASP A 656 -4.66 31.73 -17.44
N LYS A 657 -5.62 32.34 -16.73
CA LYS A 657 -5.32 33.29 -15.66
C LYS A 657 -4.50 32.67 -14.53
N PHE A 658 -4.66 31.38 -14.24
CA PHE A 658 -3.81 30.71 -13.25
C PHE A 658 -2.37 30.59 -13.76
N ILE A 659 -2.16 30.21 -15.02
CA ILE A 659 -0.84 30.10 -15.65
C ILE A 659 -0.13 31.46 -15.71
N ASP A 660 -0.81 32.51 -16.18
CA ASP A 660 -0.28 33.87 -16.20
C ASP A 660 0.22 34.31 -14.82
N ASN A 661 -0.55 34.00 -13.76
CA ASN A 661 -0.16 34.29 -12.39
C ASN A 661 1.05 33.47 -11.92
N GLN A 662 1.28 32.26 -12.42
CA GLN A 662 2.47 31.49 -12.10
C GLN A 662 3.70 32.02 -12.83
N LEU A 663 3.56 32.33 -14.12
CA LEU A 663 4.64 32.92 -14.94
C LEU A 663 5.07 34.28 -14.39
N PHE A 664 4.11 35.14 -14.00
CA PHE A 664 4.41 36.39 -13.32
C PHE A 664 5.16 36.17 -12.00
N LYS A 665 4.79 35.14 -11.22
CA LYS A 665 5.54 34.83 -9.99
C LYS A 665 6.96 34.34 -10.29
N ILE A 666 7.19 33.60 -11.37
CA ILE A 666 8.53 33.17 -11.80
C ILE A 666 9.38 34.38 -12.21
N SER A 667 8.82 35.37 -12.92
CA SER A 667 9.57 36.57 -13.32
C SER A 667 10.00 37.45 -12.13
N GLU A 668 9.37 37.30 -10.96
CA GLU A 668 9.82 37.91 -9.69
C GLU A 668 10.97 37.17 -8.99
N ILE A 669 11.55 36.13 -9.59
CA ILE A 669 12.71 35.43 -9.03
C ILE A 669 13.96 36.28 -9.31
N ASP A 670 14.74 36.54 -8.25
CA ASP A 670 16.00 37.28 -8.37
C ASP A 670 16.98 36.51 -9.27
N PRO A 671 17.55 37.12 -10.34
CA PRO A 671 18.51 36.46 -11.23
C PRO A 671 19.69 35.80 -10.50
N ALA A 672 20.10 36.32 -9.33
CA ALA A 672 21.17 35.74 -8.52
C ALA A 672 20.84 34.31 -8.03
N PHE A 673 19.56 33.93 -7.95
CA PHE A 673 19.13 32.58 -7.65
C PHE A 673 19.69 31.54 -8.61
N TYR A 674 19.71 31.83 -9.91
CA TYR A 674 20.21 30.92 -10.93
C TYR A 674 21.74 30.72 -10.86
N GLY A 675 22.46 31.61 -10.18
CA GLY A 675 23.90 31.47 -9.89
C GLY A 675 24.20 30.72 -8.59
N ALA A 676 23.19 30.33 -7.79
CA ALA A 676 23.42 29.65 -6.53
C ALA A 676 24.03 28.25 -6.74
N PRO A 677 24.86 27.73 -5.80
CA PRO A 677 25.53 26.44 -5.96
C PRO A 677 24.60 25.27 -6.30
N ALA A 678 23.37 25.26 -5.76
CA ALA A 678 22.39 24.21 -6.03
C ALA A 678 21.78 24.29 -7.45
N MET A 679 21.85 25.44 -8.12
CA MET A 679 21.40 25.60 -9.51
C MET A 679 22.50 25.23 -10.50
N VAL A 680 23.77 25.47 -10.14
CA VAL A 680 24.93 25.14 -10.98
C VAL A 680 25.28 23.65 -10.89
N GLU A 681 25.37 23.10 -9.68
CA GLU A 681 25.70 21.68 -9.47
C GLU A 681 24.43 20.88 -9.20
N GLN A 682 24.19 19.81 -9.97
CA GLN A 682 22.99 18.98 -9.86
C GLN A 682 23.22 17.67 -9.07
N SER A 683 24.44 17.42 -8.57
CA SER A 683 24.82 16.19 -7.86
C SER A 683 23.98 15.92 -6.61
N TRP A 684 23.48 16.99 -5.96
CA TRP A 684 22.64 16.92 -4.76
C TRP A 684 21.25 16.31 -5.00
N LYS A 685 20.82 16.22 -6.26
CA LYS A 685 19.58 15.53 -6.67
C LYS A 685 19.68 14.00 -6.54
N ASN A 686 20.88 13.45 -6.37
CA ASN A 686 21.11 12.01 -6.19
C ASN A 686 20.70 11.49 -4.80
N VAL A 687 20.58 10.18 -4.67
CA VAL A 687 20.12 9.48 -3.46
C VAL A 687 21.07 9.75 -2.27
N CYS A 688 20.50 9.83 -1.06
CA CYS A 688 21.21 9.96 0.22
C CYS A 688 22.21 11.12 0.30
N TYR A 689 22.01 12.21 -0.46
CA TYR A 689 22.91 13.35 -0.40
C TYR A 689 22.78 14.10 0.94
N THR A 690 23.78 13.95 1.80
CA THR A 690 23.80 14.42 3.19
C THR A 690 23.58 15.93 3.32
N MET A 691 24.15 16.71 2.40
CA MET A 691 24.13 18.16 2.42
C MET A 691 22.94 18.78 1.68
N ARG A 692 21.94 18.00 1.26
CA ARG A 692 20.83 18.48 0.40
C ARG A 692 20.10 19.65 1.04
N HIS A 693 19.74 19.48 2.30
CA HIS A 693 19.05 20.50 3.10
C HIS A 693 19.84 21.81 3.20
N ALA A 694 21.17 21.75 3.26
CA ALA A 694 22.01 22.94 3.36
C ALA A 694 22.11 23.67 2.01
N LEU A 695 22.32 22.94 0.92
CA LEU A 695 22.42 23.53 -0.42
C LEU A 695 21.10 24.13 -0.90
N THR A 696 19.98 23.40 -0.75
CA THR A 696 18.67 23.90 -1.20
C THR A 696 18.20 25.09 -0.38
N ARG A 697 18.42 25.09 0.95
CA ARG A 697 18.11 26.25 1.80
C ARG A 697 19.02 27.44 1.50
N HIS A 698 20.31 27.20 1.26
CA HIS A 698 21.22 28.26 0.82
C HIS A 698 20.75 28.87 -0.50
N ALA A 699 20.38 28.06 -1.50
CA ALA A 699 19.86 28.59 -2.76
C ALA A 699 18.59 29.43 -2.57
N CYS A 700 17.71 29.07 -1.63
CA CYS A 700 16.48 29.84 -1.43
C CYS A 700 16.60 31.04 -0.50
N HIS A 701 17.47 31.01 0.51
CA HIS A 701 17.57 32.04 1.56
C HIS A 701 18.90 32.81 1.55
N GLY A 702 19.92 32.27 0.88
CA GLY A 702 21.32 32.72 0.94
C GLY A 702 21.93 32.82 2.34
N PHE A 703 21.19 32.37 3.37
CA PHE A 703 21.47 32.56 4.80
C PHE A 703 21.74 34.02 5.22
N HIS A 704 21.26 34.99 4.43
CA HIS A 704 21.42 36.43 4.66
C HIS A 704 21.02 36.87 6.08
N PHE A 705 19.89 36.38 6.57
CA PHE A 705 19.35 36.72 7.89
C PHE A 705 20.28 36.34 9.06
N LEU A 706 21.18 35.37 8.87
CA LEU A 706 22.15 35.00 9.91
C LEU A 706 23.25 36.03 10.04
N LEU A 707 23.58 36.77 8.98
CA LEU A 707 24.69 37.71 8.93
C LEU A 707 24.24 39.18 8.98
N CYS A 708 22.99 39.47 8.64
CA CYS A 708 22.48 40.84 8.62
C CYS A 708 22.35 41.45 10.03
N LYS A 709 22.72 42.73 10.20
CA LYS A 709 22.48 43.49 11.43
C LYS A 709 20.99 43.77 11.69
N ARG A 710 20.14 43.74 10.66
CA ARG A 710 18.69 43.94 10.84
C ARG A 710 18.09 42.76 11.60
N LYS A 711 17.44 43.06 12.73
CA LYS A 711 16.77 42.07 13.58
C LYS A 711 15.47 41.52 12.97
N ILE A 712 14.92 42.19 11.95
CA ILE A 712 13.67 41.80 11.31
C ILE A 712 14.00 40.93 10.09
N TYR A 713 13.36 39.76 10.00
CA TYR A 713 13.48 38.89 8.83
C TYR A 713 13.01 39.61 7.56
N HIS A 714 13.83 39.60 6.52
CA HIS A 714 13.52 40.17 5.21
C HIS A 714 14.06 39.23 4.13
N THR A 715 13.29 39.08 3.05
CA THR A 715 13.52 38.08 2.01
C THR A 715 14.38 38.57 0.85
N SER A 716 14.78 39.83 0.85
CA SER A 716 15.53 40.48 -0.24
C SER A 716 16.58 41.40 0.37
N ALA A 717 17.84 41.28 -0.07
CA ALA A 717 18.88 42.20 0.36
C ALA A 717 18.55 43.60 -0.17
N THR A 718 18.35 44.56 0.74
CA THR A 718 18.26 45.99 0.38
C THR A 718 19.65 46.60 0.45
N LYS A 719 19.90 47.71 -0.26
CA LYS A 719 21.18 48.46 -0.21
C LYS A 719 21.61 48.88 1.20
N GLU A 720 20.70 48.80 2.17
CA GLU A 720 20.91 49.16 3.57
C GLU A 720 21.30 47.96 4.46
N CYS A 721 21.52 46.78 3.87
CA CYS A 721 21.89 45.57 4.60
C CYS A 721 23.40 45.53 4.85
N VAL A 722 23.80 45.49 6.12
CA VAL A 722 25.21 45.44 6.53
C VAL A 722 25.50 44.16 7.32
N CYS A 723 26.64 43.55 7.05
CA CYS A 723 27.12 42.36 7.75
C CYS A 723 27.44 42.67 9.21
N LYS A 724 27.01 41.83 10.15
CA LYS A 724 27.37 41.93 11.57
C LYS A 724 28.79 41.45 11.87
N LEU A 725 29.45 40.75 10.95
CA LEU A 725 30.78 40.19 11.13
C LEU A 725 31.87 41.04 10.46
N CYS A 726 31.66 41.44 9.20
CA CYS A 726 32.65 42.17 8.41
C CYS A 726 32.32 43.64 8.16
N ASP A 727 31.16 44.13 8.63
CA ASP A 727 30.70 45.52 8.47
C ASP A 727 30.58 46.03 7.01
N LYS A 728 30.68 45.15 6.01
CA LYS A 728 30.45 45.46 4.59
C LYS A 728 28.96 45.40 4.24
N GLU A 729 28.56 46.08 3.17
CA GLU A 729 27.27 45.84 2.53
C GLU A 729 27.15 44.37 2.11
N ILE A 730 26.00 43.76 2.37
CA ILE A 730 25.75 42.34 2.08
C ILE A 730 24.66 42.17 1.05
N ASP A 731 24.97 41.36 0.04
CA ASP A 731 23.98 40.83 -0.89
C ASP A 731 23.32 39.56 -0.31
N PHE A 732 22.37 39.00 -1.06
CA PHE A 732 21.57 37.87 -0.60
C PHE A 732 22.42 36.60 -0.36
N TYR A 733 23.54 36.42 -1.06
CA TYR A 733 24.41 35.22 -1.00
C TYR A 733 25.77 35.46 -0.31
N HIS A 734 25.92 36.59 0.40
CA HIS A 734 27.15 37.00 1.08
C HIS A 734 27.69 35.95 2.06
N PHE A 735 26.85 35.02 2.52
CA PHE A 735 27.24 33.95 3.43
C PHE A 735 28.48 33.18 2.98
N LEU A 736 28.62 32.91 1.67
CA LEU A 736 29.76 32.18 1.13
C LEU A 736 30.99 33.07 0.85
N SER A 737 30.81 34.37 0.68
CA SER A 737 31.88 35.32 0.35
C SER A 737 32.40 36.11 1.56
N CYS A 738 31.84 35.89 2.75
CA CYS A 738 32.24 36.61 3.95
C CYS A 738 33.53 36.04 4.56
N ASP A 739 34.62 36.79 4.48
CA ASP A 739 35.95 36.41 5.01
C ASP A 739 35.97 36.14 6.53
N LYS A 740 34.99 36.67 7.27
CA LYS A 740 34.89 36.56 8.74
C LYS A 740 33.80 35.58 9.20
N ASN A 741 33.21 34.80 8.28
CA ASN A 741 32.17 33.83 8.61
C ASN A 741 32.77 32.45 8.93
N ASP A 742 32.69 32.04 10.19
CA ASP A 742 33.20 30.74 10.66
C ASP A 742 32.14 29.61 10.58
N LEU A 743 30.89 29.92 10.19
CA LEU A 743 29.82 28.92 10.11
C LEU A 743 29.89 28.15 8.79
N SER A 744 29.91 26.82 8.87
CA SER A 744 29.69 25.97 7.71
C SER A 744 28.23 26.04 7.23
N LEU A 745 28.00 25.75 5.94
CA LEU A 745 26.66 25.61 5.36
C LEU A 745 25.77 24.65 6.16
N SER A 746 26.33 23.55 6.69
CA SER A 746 25.57 22.58 7.49
C SER A 746 25.12 23.16 8.83
N GLN A 747 25.97 23.95 9.49
CA GLN A 747 25.64 24.59 10.76
C GLN A 747 24.60 25.69 10.54
N ALA A 748 24.77 26.51 9.51
CA ALA A 748 23.80 27.53 9.13
C ALA A 748 22.44 26.96 8.78
N ALA A 749 22.38 25.81 8.10
CA ALA A 749 21.12 25.17 7.74
C ALA A 749 20.35 24.58 8.93
N ASN A 750 21.03 24.28 10.04
CA ASN A 750 20.42 23.75 11.27
C ASN A 750 19.94 24.84 12.23
N LEU A 751 20.43 26.08 12.07
CA LEU A 751 19.94 27.28 12.73
C LEU A 751 18.66 27.78 12.03
#